data_AF-A0A536GFT5-F1
#
_entry.id   AF-A0A536GFT5-F1
#
_cell.length_a   1.000
_cell.length_b   1.000
_cell.length_c   1.000
_cell.angle_alpha   90.00
_cell.angle_beta   90.00
_cell.angle_gamma   90.00
#
_symmetry.space_group_name_H-M   'P 1'
#
loop_
_entity.id
_entity.type
_entity.pdbx_description
1 polymer ?
#
loop_
_entity_poly.entity_id
_entity_poly.type
_entity_poly.pdbx_seq_one_letter_code
_entity_poly.pdbx_strand_id
1 'polypeptide(L)'
;MPDQEEARTARRPALAGPRPDDRRPEPTSRIRTAFDGGASGGEELGHERPDLIDAGGCVRAAIDVDQPFEVGEVGRLGRADRGPQRVELLVPHARARCGHGFHLIQSRCADPVRHRRSDAGPRRYSRPTVRLVEIRLLEGPNVYRLEPVVKIEVAVGRRRTWYGQRSPGRHALVRLSADVPAKAWPLSIDALVRWVRRLRADHEEGVGGVAVHRSSDPGHWIVTYPWTGAERARTIAEAALALAERDVSPARRARLTGSQERLVGRWVARIAEARATPPSWIRDADRRIPIVSITGTNGKSTVTRLITHILKIAGKRVGTTTSDGVLVDERLVEPGDWTGPGGAWQILERSDLDVGVLETARGGIVLRGMGYESNDASVITNVSSDHLDLQGIHTLPELAEVKSTVARATRPDGWAVLNADDALVAAIGRRVRAHVALFSLGEGGSAAAAVRRAVAAGGRGYVLRDGWLVEIDGSHGGAPMRDASNGHGPGHARAGEVTEHRIVEVDRVPITLGGLARHNVANVLAAAGAARGLGVTLAQLRDGLTDFQPSSERSPGRLNLFRLGSRIVIVDFAHNEAGVTAILDVAEGIAAGAAGRAAPVTAIVGTAGDRPDDTLRGIGRIAAKRAQRVAIKETLKYLRGRSRESMVGEIMAGIASARRPTSDVTVYESETAALRGELARSDGSTRPDAARVIVLMCHEEREEVFALLAELGARPIDVATELTTLIPRMQTRPRRA
;
A
#
# COMPACT_ATOMS: atom_id res chain seq x y z
N MET A 1 42.84 22.58 -4.92
CA MET A 1 43.28 23.59 -5.92
C MET A 1 42.82 23.09 -7.29
N PRO A 2 41.95 23.85 -7.98
CA PRO A 2 41.15 23.44 -9.14
C PRO A 2 41.68 24.02 -10.46
N ASP A 3 41.15 23.57 -11.60
CA ASP A 3 41.16 24.25 -12.92
C ASP A 3 40.58 23.25 -13.97
N GLN A 4 39.76 23.55 -15.00
CA GLN A 4 39.06 24.76 -15.46
C GLN A 4 37.89 24.37 -16.37
N GLU A 5 37.01 25.37 -16.51
CA GLU A 5 35.81 25.54 -17.32
C GLU A 5 36.13 25.97 -18.78
N GLU A 6 35.06 26.15 -19.58
CA GLU A 6 34.96 26.85 -20.89
C GLU A 6 35.30 26.09 -22.20
N ALA A 7 34.56 26.21 -23.32
CA ALA A 7 33.36 26.97 -23.70
C ALA A 7 32.85 26.48 -25.08
N ARG A 8 31.57 26.69 -25.40
CA ARG A 8 31.13 27.56 -26.52
C ARG A 8 29.61 27.59 -26.74
N THR A 9 29.10 28.81 -26.62
CA THR A 9 27.80 29.31 -27.01
C THR A 9 27.74 29.67 -28.50
N ALA A 10 26.56 29.57 -29.12
CA ALA A 10 26.22 30.27 -30.35
C ALA A 10 24.77 30.82 -30.28
N ARG A 11 24.65 32.15 -30.36
CA ARG A 11 23.43 32.97 -30.51
C ARG A 11 22.84 32.76 -31.93
N ARG A 12 21.52 32.77 -32.21
CA ARG A 12 20.50 33.86 -32.27
C ARG A 12 19.34 33.31 -33.19
N PRO A 13 18.17 33.97 -33.44
CA PRO A 13 17.56 35.18 -32.86
C PRO A 13 16.07 35.01 -32.45
N ALA A 14 15.55 36.04 -31.76
CA ALA A 14 14.13 36.21 -31.42
C ALA A 14 13.28 36.58 -32.64
N LEU A 15 12.07 36.01 -32.74
CA LEU A 15 11.01 36.46 -33.64
C LEU A 15 9.62 36.30 -33.01
N ALA A 16 8.95 37.46 -32.88
CA ALA A 16 7.51 37.74 -32.96
C ALA A 16 6.52 36.92 -32.11
N GLY A 17 5.94 37.58 -31.10
CA GLY A 17 4.67 37.17 -30.49
C GLY A 17 3.49 37.35 -31.45
N PRO A 18 2.42 36.54 -31.33
CA PRO A 18 1.21 36.74 -32.12
C PRO A 18 0.32 37.82 -31.50
N ARG A 19 -0.14 38.72 -32.39
CA ARG A 19 -1.13 39.78 -32.18
C ARG A 19 -2.56 39.20 -32.06
N PRO A 20 -3.52 39.99 -31.56
CA PRO A 20 -4.85 39.52 -31.17
C PRO A 20 -5.79 39.37 -32.36
N ASP A 21 -6.86 38.61 -32.13
CA ASP A 21 -8.07 38.41 -32.96
C ASP A 21 -8.04 37.19 -33.89
N ASP A 22 -8.49 36.06 -33.34
CA ASP A 22 -9.19 35.05 -34.11
C ASP A 22 -10.29 34.44 -33.21
N ARG A 23 -11.43 35.13 -33.16
CA ARG A 23 -12.62 34.72 -32.41
C ARG A 23 -13.25 33.48 -33.06
N ARG A 24 -13.31 32.37 -32.34
CA ARG A 24 -14.38 31.38 -32.49
C ARG A 24 -15.15 31.23 -31.18
N PRO A 25 -16.49 31.15 -31.21
CA PRO A 25 -17.30 31.27 -30.01
C PRO A 25 -17.22 30.01 -29.15
N GLU A 26 -16.95 30.18 -27.86
CA GLU A 26 -17.18 29.14 -26.86
C GLU A 26 -18.68 28.88 -26.70
N PRO A 27 -19.14 27.60 -26.64
CA PRO A 27 -20.52 27.31 -26.27
C PRO A 27 -20.71 27.59 -24.77
N THR A 28 -21.30 28.75 -24.47
CA THR A 28 -21.82 29.09 -23.15
C THR A 28 -23.02 28.20 -22.83
N SER A 29 -22.80 27.14 -22.05
CA SER A 29 -23.89 26.48 -21.34
C SER A 29 -24.02 27.07 -19.94
N ARG A 30 -24.90 28.07 -19.83
CA ARG A 30 -25.43 28.54 -18.53
C ARG A 30 -26.29 27.42 -17.93
N ILE A 31 -25.74 26.66 -16.98
CA ILE A 31 -26.58 25.87 -16.07
C ILE A 31 -27.10 26.83 -15.01
N ARG A 32 -28.39 27.19 -15.11
CA ARG A 32 -29.11 27.89 -14.06
C ARG A 32 -29.22 26.95 -12.85
N THR A 33 -28.57 27.32 -11.76
CA THR A 33 -28.87 26.82 -10.42
C THR A 33 -30.24 27.33 -10.00
N ALA A 34 -31.23 26.44 -9.96
CA ALA A 34 -32.45 26.66 -9.20
C ALA A 34 -32.28 25.94 -7.84
N PHE A 35 -31.69 26.67 -6.89
CA PHE A 35 -31.85 26.38 -5.47
C PHE A 35 -32.86 27.40 -4.94
N ASP A 36 -34.07 26.95 -4.65
CA ASP A 36 -34.90 27.53 -3.61
C ASP A 36 -35.93 26.49 -3.17
N GLY A 37 -36.03 26.32 -1.85
CA GLY A 37 -36.91 25.34 -1.21
C GLY A 37 -36.28 24.77 0.05
N GLY A 38 -36.23 25.58 1.11
CA GLY A 38 -35.81 25.14 2.43
C GLY A 38 -36.78 24.13 3.04
N ALA A 39 -36.23 23.21 3.84
CA ALA A 39 -36.90 22.66 5.01
C ALA A 39 -35.85 22.06 5.95
N SER A 40 -35.84 22.63 7.15
CA SER A 40 -35.32 22.13 8.41
C SER A 40 -35.48 20.62 8.61
N GLY A 41 -34.41 19.98 9.09
CA GLY A 41 -34.44 18.60 9.60
C GLY A 41 -33.03 18.11 9.88
N GLY A 42 -32.57 18.26 11.13
CA GLY A 42 -31.34 17.61 11.59
C GLY A 42 -31.58 16.12 11.71
N GLU A 43 -30.78 15.32 11.03
CA GLU A 43 -30.61 13.89 11.33
C GLU A 43 -29.12 13.57 11.38
N GLU A 44 -28.71 13.03 12.52
CA GLU A 44 -27.41 12.42 12.78
C GLU A 44 -27.19 11.27 11.79
N LEU A 45 -26.14 11.34 10.97
CA LEU A 45 -25.69 10.20 10.17
C LEU A 45 -24.93 9.22 11.07
N GLY A 46 -25.69 8.28 11.65
CA GLY A 46 -25.18 7.11 12.35
C GLY A 46 -24.52 6.08 11.42
N HIS A 47 -23.39 5.57 11.88
CA HIS A 47 -22.76 4.25 11.69
C HIS A 47 -22.67 3.55 10.30
N GLU A 48 -21.41 3.31 9.91
CA GLU A 48 -20.79 2.02 9.54
C GLU A 48 -21.55 0.96 8.68
N ARG A 49 -20.96 0.73 7.49
CA ARG A 49 -20.79 -0.53 6.70
C ARG A 49 -21.92 -1.08 5.82
N PRO A 50 -21.51 -1.69 4.68
CA PRO A 50 -21.81 -3.09 4.38
C PRO A 50 -20.54 -3.92 4.61
N ASP A 51 -20.64 -4.95 5.45
CA ASP A 51 -19.50 -5.75 5.89
C ASP A 51 -18.73 -6.39 4.72
N LEU A 52 -17.46 -6.01 4.63
CA LEU A 52 -16.42 -6.64 3.82
C LEU A 52 -15.96 -7.97 4.41
N ILE A 53 -16.50 -8.41 5.55
CA ILE A 53 -16.05 -9.60 6.29
C ILE A 53 -17.28 -10.30 6.87
N ASP A 54 -17.47 -11.59 6.60
CA ASP A 54 -18.56 -12.35 7.21
C ASP A 54 -18.31 -12.64 8.71
N ALA A 55 -19.31 -13.22 9.38
CA ALA A 55 -19.25 -13.58 10.80
C ALA A 55 -18.14 -14.60 11.14
N GLY A 56 -17.54 -15.26 10.14
CA GLY A 56 -16.39 -16.16 10.28
C GLY A 56 -15.02 -15.47 10.09
N GLY A 57 -15.00 -14.16 9.83
CA GLY A 57 -13.77 -13.43 9.55
C GLY A 57 -13.27 -13.61 8.10
N CYS A 58 -14.10 -14.10 7.18
CA CYS A 58 -13.76 -14.20 5.77
C CYS A 58 -14.08 -12.90 5.05
N VAL A 59 -13.08 -12.31 4.37
CA VAL A 59 -13.24 -11.09 3.59
C VAL A 59 -14.19 -11.35 2.41
N ARG A 60 -15.41 -10.81 2.45
CA ARG A 60 -16.40 -10.79 1.37
C ARG A 60 -15.86 -10.17 0.07
N ALA A 61 -14.79 -9.38 0.11
CA ALA A 61 -14.04 -8.95 -1.08
C ALA A 61 -13.10 -10.05 -1.66
N ALA A 62 -13.52 -11.30 -1.56
CA ALA A 62 -13.14 -12.39 -2.44
C ALA A 62 -14.44 -12.96 -3.02
N ILE A 63 -15.18 -12.16 -3.78
CA ILE A 63 -16.41 -12.65 -4.41
C ILE A 63 -16.03 -13.56 -5.57
N ASP A 64 -16.41 -14.81 -5.41
CA ASP A 64 -16.47 -15.87 -6.39
C ASP A 64 -17.04 -15.37 -7.73
N VAL A 65 -16.32 -15.54 -8.84
CA VAL A 65 -16.60 -14.91 -10.15
C VAL A 65 -17.54 -15.70 -11.07
N ASP A 66 -18.30 -16.66 -10.54
CA ASP A 66 -19.15 -17.52 -11.37
C ASP A 66 -20.61 -17.03 -11.55
N GLN A 67 -20.94 -15.77 -11.23
CA GLN A 67 -22.20 -15.17 -11.70
C GLN A 67 -22.04 -13.75 -12.28
N PRO A 68 -22.54 -13.49 -13.51
CA PRO A 68 -22.62 -12.13 -14.04
C PRO A 68 -23.78 -11.37 -13.37
N PHE A 69 -23.51 -10.19 -12.81
CA PHE A 69 -24.56 -9.22 -12.50
C PHE A 69 -24.82 -8.34 -13.71
N GLU A 70 -26.05 -8.39 -14.24
CA GLU A 70 -26.59 -7.35 -15.12
C GLU A 70 -26.99 -6.16 -14.26
N VAL A 71 -26.43 -4.98 -14.53
CA VAL A 71 -26.90 -3.72 -13.94
C VAL A 71 -28.07 -3.22 -14.79
N GLY A 72 -29.29 -3.58 -14.38
CA GLY A 72 -30.51 -2.95 -14.87
C GLY A 72 -30.66 -1.52 -14.32
N GLU A 73 -31.22 -0.62 -15.12
CA GLU A 73 -31.52 0.76 -14.71
C GLU A 73 -32.38 0.79 -13.45
N VAL A 74 -31.96 1.57 -12.44
CA VAL A 74 -32.70 1.73 -11.19
C VAL A 74 -33.93 2.61 -11.45
N GLY A 75 -35.10 1.98 -11.55
CA GLY A 75 -36.39 2.63 -11.41
C GLY A 75 -36.57 3.15 -9.98
N ARG A 76 -37.03 4.40 -9.84
CA ARG A 76 -37.39 5.01 -8.55
C ARG A 76 -38.43 4.13 -7.83
N LEU A 77 -38.12 3.67 -6.62
CA LEU A 77 -39.09 3.09 -5.71
C LEU A 77 -39.22 3.98 -4.47
N GLY A 78 -40.46 4.39 -4.21
CA GLY A 78 -40.85 5.25 -3.09
C GLY A 78 -40.85 4.52 -1.74
N ARG A 79 -40.88 5.35 -0.68
CA ARG A 79 -40.93 4.99 0.74
C ARG A 79 -41.94 3.88 1.08
N ALA A 80 -41.54 2.95 1.95
CA ALA A 80 -42.42 2.28 2.91
C ALA A 80 -41.64 1.69 4.10
N ASP A 81 -42.36 1.44 5.18
CA ASP A 81 -41.99 1.42 6.61
C ASP A 81 -41.20 0.23 7.19
N ARG A 82 -40.79 0.45 8.45
CA ARG A 82 -39.99 -0.35 9.40
C ARG A 82 -40.49 -1.78 9.69
N GLY A 83 -39.53 -2.70 9.90
CA GLY A 83 -39.69 -3.95 10.69
C GLY A 83 -38.67 -5.05 10.29
N PRO A 84 -38.07 -5.81 11.23
CA PRO A 84 -37.08 -6.82 10.88
C PRO A 84 -37.78 -8.13 10.49
N GLN A 85 -37.61 -8.61 9.27
CA GLN A 85 -38.04 -9.96 8.87
C GLN A 85 -36.86 -10.80 8.37
N ARG A 86 -36.76 -11.99 8.95
CA ARG A 86 -35.93 -13.11 8.50
C ARG A 86 -36.25 -13.41 7.02
N VAL A 87 -35.22 -13.63 6.21
CA VAL A 87 -35.38 -14.14 4.85
C VAL A 87 -34.98 -15.62 4.84
N GLU A 88 -35.96 -16.49 4.65
CA GLU A 88 -35.76 -17.90 4.28
C GLU A 88 -35.33 -17.99 2.81
N LEU A 89 -34.25 -18.73 2.55
CA LEU A 89 -33.76 -19.03 1.20
C LEU A 89 -34.50 -20.25 0.63
N LEU A 90 -35.41 -20.02 -0.30
CA LEU A 90 -36.01 -21.08 -1.13
C LEU A 90 -35.12 -21.36 -2.35
N VAL A 91 -34.59 -22.59 -2.42
CA VAL A 91 -33.87 -23.13 -3.60
C VAL A 91 -34.87 -23.90 -4.46
N PRO A 92 -35.08 -23.56 -5.75
CA PRO A 92 -36.01 -24.32 -6.58
C PRO A 92 -35.29 -25.49 -7.27
N HIS A 93 -35.68 -26.70 -6.90
CA HIS A 93 -35.61 -27.89 -7.75
C HIS A 93 -37.03 -28.20 -8.24
N ALA A 94 -37.24 -28.46 -9.54
CA ALA A 94 -38.05 -29.58 -10.04
C ALA A 94 -38.23 -29.58 -11.56
N ARG A 95 -38.14 -30.77 -12.14
CA ARG A 95 -38.73 -31.17 -13.43
C ARG A 95 -40.23 -31.50 -13.25
N ALA A 96 -40.96 -31.44 -14.38
CA ALA A 96 -42.14 -32.23 -14.79
C ALA A 96 -43.57 -31.61 -14.73
N ARG A 97 -44.05 -31.27 -15.95
CA ARG A 97 -45.31 -31.61 -16.68
C ARG A 97 -46.72 -31.50 -16.06
N CYS A 98 -47.64 -31.17 -16.99
CA CYS A 98 -49.14 -31.20 -17.02
C CYS A 98 -49.79 -29.94 -16.41
N GLY A 99 -50.74 -29.20 -17.02
CA GLY A 99 -51.49 -29.22 -18.28
C GLY A 99 -52.64 -28.18 -18.16
N HIS A 100 -53.26 -27.79 -19.30
CA HIS A 100 -54.51 -27.01 -19.50
C HIS A 100 -54.43 -25.47 -19.69
N GLY A 101 -54.50 -25.02 -20.96
CA GLY A 101 -55.68 -24.36 -21.56
C GLY A 101 -56.01 -22.86 -21.34
N PHE A 102 -55.72 -22.05 -22.38
CA PHE A 102 -56.43 -20.85 -22.95
C PHE A 102 -56.68 -19.58 -22.07
N HIS A 103 -56.72 -18.32 -22.54
CA HIS A 103 -57.15 -17.71 -23.82
C HIS A 103 -56.42 -16.38 -24.15
N LEU A 104 -56.32 -16.11 -25.47
CA LEU A 104 -55.99 -14.81 -26.09
C LEU A 104 -57.14 -13.80 -25.94
N ILE A 105 -56.83 -12.52 -25.71
CA ILE A 105 -57.66 -11.39 -26.15
C ILE A 105 -56.78 -10.39 -26.90
N GLN A 106 -57.10 -10.21 -28.18
CA GLN A 106 -56.59 -9.14 -29.06
C GLN A 106 -57.32 -7.82 -28.78
N SER A 107 -56.60 -6.70 -28.89
CA SER A 107 -57.21 -5.45 -29.35
C SER A 107 -56.26 -4.70 -30.30
N ARG A 108 -56.86 -4.18 -31.36
CA ARG A 108 -56.33 -3.83 -32.69
C ARG A 108 -55.37 -2.63 -32.77
N CYS A 109 -54.60 -2.68 -33.86
CA CYS A 109 -53.70 -1.67 -34.43
C CYS A 109 -54.34 -0.30 -34.73
N ALA A 110 -53.48 0.72 -34.72
CA ALA A 110 -53.52 1.84 -35.67
C ALA A 110 -52.17 1.88 -36.43
N ASP A 111 -52.25 2.20 -37.72
CA ASP A 111 -51.30 1.90 -38.80
C ASP A 111 -50.31 3.09 -39.08
N PRO A 112 -49.46 3.11 -40.13
CA PRO A 112 -48.00 3.17 -39.94
C PRO A 112 -47.32 4.40 -40.58
N VAL A 113 -46.27 4.95 -39.96
CA VAL A 113 -45.33 5.84 -40.67
C VAL A 113 -44.24 5.00 -41.31
N ARG A 114 -44.33 4.86 -42.63
CA ARG A 114 -43.29 4.25 -43.48
C ARG A 114 -41.97 5.04 -43.36
N HIS A 115 -40.96 4.45 -42.74
CA HIS A 115 -39.57 4.76 -43.09
C HIS A 115 -38.92 3.54 -43.74
N ARG A 116 -38.44 3.78 -44.96
CA ARG A 116 -37.77 2.86 -45.89
C ARG A 116 -36.78 1.95 -45.16
N ARG A 117 -36.86 0.64 -45.42
CA ARG A 117 -35.74 -0.28 -45.21
C ARG A 117 -34.55 0.24 -46.02
N SER A 118 -33.54 0.77 -45.35
CA SER A 118 -32.20 0.80 -45.90
C SER A 118 -31.60 -0.58 -45.66
N ASP A 119 -31.17 -1.22 -46.75
CA ASP A 119 -30.20 -2.31 -46.71
C ASP A 119 -28.92 -1.78 -46.06
N ALA A 120 -28.84 -1.93 -44.74
CA ALA A 120 -27.59 -1.87 -44.02
C ALA A 120 -27.31 -3.28 -43.55
N GLY A 121 -26.46 -4.00 -44.28
CA GLY A 121 -25.81 -5.20 -43.78
C GLY A 121 -25.25 -4.97 -42.38
N PRO A 122 -24.98 -6.05 -41.60
CA PRO A 122 -24.57 -5.93 -40.21
C PRO A 122 -23.48 -4.88 -40.10
N ARG A 123 -23.76 -3.78 -39.37
CA ARG A 123 -22.79 -2.71 -39.14
C ARG A 123 -21.51 -3.39 -38.68
N ARG A 124 -20.47 -3.42 -39.54
CA ARG A 124 -19.16 -3.96 -39.21
C ARG A 124 -18.70 -3.19 -37.97
N TYR A 125 -18.79 -3.82 -36.81
CA TYR A 125 -18.21 -3.26 -35.59
C TYR A 125 -16.71 -3.07 -35.85
N SER A 126 -16.22 -1.86 -35.65
CA SER A 126 -14.79 -1.55 -35.73
C SER A 126 -14.02 -2.53 -34.84
N ARG A 127 -13.03 -3.23 -35.42
CA ARG A 127 -12.27 -4.31 -34.78
C ARG A 127 -11.76 -3.91 -33.39
N PRO A 128 -11.80 -4.80 -32.38
CA PRO A 128 -11.26 -4.50 -31.05
C PRO A 128 -9.77 -4.18 -31.20
N THR A 129 -9.40 -2.94 -30.90
CA THR A 129 -8.03 -2.46 -30.97
C THR A 129 -7.31 -2.91 -29.70
N VAL A 130 -6.14 -3.54 -29.85
CA VAL A 130 -5.19 -3.72 -28.74
C VAL A 130 -4.27 -2.52 -28.76
N ARG A 131 -4.00 -1.95 -27.59
CA ARG A 131 -3.02 -0.88 -27.42
C ARG A 131 -2.10 -1.23 -26.27
N LEU A 132 -0.80 -1.05 -26.47
CA LEU A 132 0.16 -1.13 -25.38
C LEU A 132 -0.13 -0.10 -24.29
N VAL A 133 -0.22 -0.57 -23.05
CA VAL A 133 -0.16 0.28 -21.86
C VAL A 133 1.28 0.32 -21.37
N GLU A 134 1.87 -0.85 -21.07
CA GLU A 134 3.28 -0.96 -20.70
C GLU A 134 3.87 -2.35 -20.97
N ILE A 135 5.18 -2.40 -21.19
CA ILE A 135 6.00 -3.62 -21.08
C ILE A 135 6.98 -3.38 -19.94
N ARG A 136 7.02 -4.30 -18.98
CA ARG A 136 7.87 -4.20 -17.80
C ARG A 136 8.57 -5.51 -17.54
N LEU A 137 9.87 -5.45 -17.26
CA LEU A 137 10.63 -6.60 -16.77
C LEU A 137 10.74 -6.46 -15.26
N LEU A 138 10.20 -7.45 -14.56
CA LEU A 138 10.25 -7.55 -13.10
C LEU A 138 11.36 -8.52 -12.70
N GLU A 139 12.15 -8.09 -11.72
CA GLU A 139 13.26 -8.78 -11.07
C GLU A 139 12.73 -9.55 -9.85
N GLY A 140 12.72 -10.87 -9.96
CA GLY A 140 12.34 -11.75 -8.86
C GLY A 140 10.87 -11.66 -8.45
N PRO A 141 10.54 -11.95 -7.18
CA PRO A 141 9.18 -11.99 -6.68
C PRO A 141 8.42 -10.69 -6.91
N ASN A 142 7.21 -10.84 -7.40
CA ASN A 142 6.28 -9.78 -7.74
C ASN A 142 4.84 -10.25 -7.49
N VAL A 143 3.89 -9.36 -7.74
CA VAL A 143 2.46 -9.60 -7.50
C VAL A 143 1.97 -10.86 -8.20
N TYR A 144 2.38 -11.06 -9.46
CA TYR A 144 1.88 -12.13 -10.32
C TYR A 144 2.58 -13.46 -10.03
N ARG A 145 3.92 -13.44 -9.91
CA ARG A 145 4.74 -14.65 -9.69
C ARG A 145 5.92 -14.40 -8.75
N LEU A 146 6.42 -15.47 -8.15
CA LEU A 146 7.60 -15.42 -7.26
C LEU A 146 8.93 -15.63 -8.03
N GLU A 147 8.97 -15.23 -9.29
CA GLU A 147 10.09 -15.39 -10.22
C GLU A 147 10.14 -14.15 -11.15
N PRO A 148 11.29 -13.85 -11.80
CA PRO A 148 11.38 -12.78 -12.78
C PRO A 148 10.36 -12.95 -13.92
N VAL A 149 9.56 -11.93 -14.22
CA VAL A 149 8.56 -11.97 -15.31
C VAL A 149 8.61 -10.75 -16.21
N VAL A 150 8.30 -10.97 -17.49
CA VAL A 150 7.79 -9.91 -18.35
C VAL A 150 6.32 -9.72 -18.01
N LYS A 151 5.92 -8.47 -17.76
CA LYS A 151 4.54 -8.00 -17.69
C LYS A 151 4.25 -7.22 -18.95
N ILE A 152 3.30 -7.69 -19.76
CA ILE A 152 2.74 -6.93 -20.88
C ILE A 152 1.33 -6.50 -20.47
N GLU A 153 1.12 -5.21 -20.28
CA GLU A 153 -0.21 -4.65 -20.06
C GLU A 153 -0.75 -4.04 -21.35
N VAL A 154 -1.97 -4.42 -21.71
CA VAL A 154 -2.65 -3.93 -22.90
C VAL A 154 -4.10 -3.53 -22.59
N ALA A 155 -4.56 -2.48 -23.26
CA ALA A 155 -5.97 -2.11 -23.27
C ALA A 155 -6.65 -2.73 -24.51
N VAL A 156 -7.78 -3.39 -24.31
CA VAL A 156 -8.59 -4.02 -25.36
C VAL A 156 -9.96 -3.34 -25.42
N GLY A 157 -10.32 -2.75 -26.56
CA GLY A 157 -11.67 -2.15 -26.74
C GLY A 157 -11.68 -0.83 -27.50
N ARG A 158 -12.67 0.04 -27.22
CA ARG A 158 -12.80 1.39 -27.83
C ARG A 158 -12.11 2.44 -26.95
N ARG A 159 -11.50 3.48 -27.54
CA ARG A 159 -10.78 4.57 -26.83
C ARG A 159 -11.45 5.16 -25.58
N ARG A 160 -12.79 5.23 -25.53
CA ARG A 160 -13.55 5.77 -24.38
C ARG A 160 -13.58 4.86 -23.14
N THR A 161 -13.27 3.56 -23.27
CA THR A 161 -13.23 2.63 -22.13
C THR A 161 -11.85 2.60 -21.45
N TRP A 162 -10.88 3.38 -21.93
CA TRP A 162 -9.47 3.30 -21.50
C TRP A 162 -9.07 4.34 -20.44
N TYR A 163 -9.92 5.34 -20.19
CA TYR A 163 -9.66 6.40 -19.22
C TYR A 163 -10.88 6.51 -18.31
N GLY A 164 -10.93 5.69 -17.26
CA GLY A 164 -11.99 5.76 -16.27
C GLY A 164 -11.86 7.03 -15.44
N GLN A 165 -12.88 7.90 -15.46
CA GLN A 165 -13.02 8.89 -14.39
C GLN A 165 -13.31 8.17 -13.06
N ARG A 166 -12.75 8.71 -11.98
CA ARG A 166 -13.00 8.33 -10.58
C ARG A 166 -14.50 8.31 -10.29
N SER A 167 -15.12 7.16 -10.48
CA SER A 167 -16.38 6.80 -9.85
C SER A 167 -16.06 5.61 -8.95
N PRO A 168 -16.02 5.78 -7.62
CA PRO A 168 -15.71 4.73 -6.63
C PRO A 168 -16.61 3.48 -6.64
N GLY A 169 -17.38 3.23 -7.71
CA GLY A 169 -18.15 2.01 -7.93
C GLY A 169 -17.99 1.40 -9.33
N ARG A 170 -17.01 1.86 -10.15
CA ARG A 170 -16.79 1.35 -11.53
C ARG A 170 -15.56 0.46 -11.73
N HIS A 171 -14.66 0.38 -10.75
CA HIS A 171 -13.49 -0.49 -10.83
C HIS A 171 -13.90 -1.88 -10.37
N ALA A 172 -13.61 -2.90 -11.18
CA ALA A 172 -13.87 -4.27 -10.78
C ALA A 172 -12.93 -4.61 -9.63
N LEU A 173 -13.47 -5.17 -8.54
CA LEU A 173 -12.63 -5.81 -7.53
C LEU A 173 -11.99 -7.04 -8.18
N VAL A 174 -10.69 -6.97 -8.44
CA VAL A 174 -9.93 -8.04 -9.05
C VAL A 174 -8.91 -8.61 -8.07
N ARG A 175 -8.56 -9.87 -8.29
CA ARG A 175 -7.38 -10.48 -7.70
C ARG A 175 -6.27 -10.42 -8.74
N LEU A 176 -5.30 -9.54 -8.53
CA LEU A 176 -4.25 -9.19 -9.49
C LEU A 176 -3.44 -10.42 -9.94
N SER A 177 -3.16 -11.34 -9.02
CA SER A 177 -2.39 -12.55 -9.29
C SER A 177 -3.22 -13.70 -9.89
N ALA A 178 -4.55 -13.58 -9.91
CA ALA A 178 -5.40 -14.66 -10.41
C ALA A 178 -5.24 -14.82 -11.93
N ASP A 179 -5.06 -16.07 -12.37
CA ASP A 179 -5.04 -16.41 -13.78
C ASP A 179 -6.46 -16.48 -14.33
N VAL A 180 -6.67 -15.90 -15.50
CA VAL A 180 -7.93 -15.91 -16.22
C VAL A 180 -7.92 -17.12 -17.16
N PRO A 181 -8.93 -18.01 -17.11
CA PRO A 181 -8.98 -19.16 -18.01
C PRO A 181 -9.04 -18.76 -19.49
N ALA A 182 -8.39 -19.52 -20.36
CA ALA A 182 -8.28 -19.23 -21.79
C ALA A 182 -9.63 -19.00 -22.51
N LYS A 183 -10.68 -19.69 -22.07
CA LYS A 183 -12.06 -19.53 -22.59
C LYS A 183 -12.63 -18.12 -22.40
N ALA A 184 -12.09 -17.34 -21.47
CA ALA A 184 -12.54 -15.99 -21.16
C ALA A 184 -11.67 -14.90 -21.81
N TRP A 185 -10.62 -15.27 -22.55
CA TRP A 185 -9.74 -14.31 -23.21
C TRP A 185 -10.41 -13.70 -24.45
N PRO A 186 -10.29 -12.37 -24.66
CA PRO A 186 -10.57 -11.77 -25.95
C PRO A 186 -9.67 -12.41 -27.03
N LEU A 187 -10.17 -12.51 -28.26
CA LEU A 187 -9.41 -13.05 -29.39
C LEU A 187 -8.04 -12.39 -29.56
N SER A 188 -7.96 -11.10 -29.26
CA SER A 188 -6.72 -10.34 -29.36
C SER A 188 -5.69 -10.70 -28.27
N ILE A 189 -6.16 -11.09 -27.08
CA ILE A 189 -5.30 -11.62 -26.00
C ILE A 189 -4.86 -13.04 -26.32
N ASP A 190 -5.75 -13.90 -26.84
CA ASP A 190 -5.38 -15.23 -27.31
C ASP A 190 -4.31 -15.16 -28.42
N ALA A 191 -4.47 -14.26 -29.40
CA ALA A 191 -3.46 -14.04 -30.44
C ALA A 191 -2.11 -13.58 -29.86
N LEU A 192 -2.11 -12.62 -28.93
CA LEU A 192 -0.91 -12.14 -28.24
C LEU A 192 -0.21 -13.29 -27.49
N VAL A 193 -0.96 -14.07 -26.69
CA VAL A 193 -0.41 -15.22 -25.93
C VAL A 193 0.17 -16.28 -26.86
N ARG A 194 -0.50 -16.58 -27.98
CA ARG A 194 0.02 -17.55 -28.97
C ARG A 194 1.30 -17.07 -29.64
N TRP A 195 1.41 -15.77 -29.96
CA TRP A 195 2.64 -15.19 -30.47
C TRP A 195 3.77 -15.23 -29.45
N VAL A 196 3.51 -14.85 -28.19
CA VAL A 196 4.49 -14.95 -27.10
C VAL A 196 4.99 -16.39 -26.98
N ARG A 197 4.09 -17.38 -26.93
CA ARG A 197 4.46 -18.81 -26.85
C ARG A 197 5.31 -19.25 -28.03
N ARG A 198 4.93 -18.88 -29.25
CA ARG A 198 5.67 -19.25 -30.47
C ARG A 198 7.07 -18.63 -30.47
N LEU A 199 7.17 -17.32 -30.30
CA LEU A 199 8.46 -16.61 -30.35
C LEU A 199 9.39 -17.06 -29.22
N ARG A 200 8.87 -17.33 -28.02
CA ARG A 200 9.69 -17.89 -26.94
C ARG A 200 10.22 -19.28 -27.29
N ALA A 201 9.38 -20.15 -27.85
CA ALA A 201 9.79 -21.48 -28.27
C ALA A 201 10.81 -21.45 -29.42
N ASP A 202 10.62 -20.55 -30.39
CA ASP A 202 11.52 -20.40 -31.56
C ASP A 202 12.92 -19.86 -31.16
N HIS A 203 13.05 -19.23 -30.00
CA HIS A 203 14.28 -18.57 -29.53
C HIS A 203 14.79 -19.08 -28.18
N GLU A 204 14.31 -20.25 -27.73
CA GLU A 204 14.72 -20.91 -26.48
C GLU A 204 14.65 -19.99 -25.23
N GLU A 205 13.68 -19.06 -25.21
CA GLU A 205 13.55 -18.06 -24.14
C GLU A 205 12.71 -18.60 -22.97
N GLY A 206 13.41 -19.18 -22.00
CA GLY A 206 12.92 -19.57 -20.68
C GLY A 206 11.98 -20.78 -20.65
N VAL A 207 12.07 -21.57 -19.58
CA VAL A 207 11.12 -22.64 -19.23
C VAL A 207 10.02 -22.07 -18.33
N GLY A 208 8.77 -22.06 -18.78
CA GLY A 208 7.64 -21.59 -17.96
C GLY A 208 6.43 -21.12 -18.75
N GLY A 209 5.23 -21.32 -18.19
CA GLY A 209 3.96 -21.00 -18.84
C GLY A 209 3.69 -19.49 -18.98
N VAL A 210 2.78 -19.13 -19.88
CA VAL A 210 2.22 -17.77 -20.01
C VAL A 210 0.90 -17.73 -19.24
N ALA A 211 0.72 -16.73 -18.37
CA ALA A 211 -0.50 -16.47 -17.61
C ALA A 211 -1.16 -15.15 -18.05
N VAL A 212 -2.46 -15.04 -17.84
CA VAL A 212 -3.25 -13.85 -18.20
C VAL A 212 -4.03 -13.38 -16.99
N HIS A 213 -3.93 -12.10 -16.67
CA HIS A 213 -4.57 -11.49 -15.51
C HIS A 213 -5.48 -10.32 -15.93
N ARG A 214 -6.38 -9.94 -15.03
CA ARG A 214 -7.17 -8.70 -15.13
C ARG A 214 -6.47 -7.58 -14.37
N SER A 215 -6.59 -6.35 -14.90
CA SER A 215 -6.43 -5.14 -14.11
C SER A 215 -7.82 -4.65 -13.66
N SER A 216 -7.85 -3.83 -12.61
CA SER A 216 -9.07 -3.13 -12.16
C SER A 216 -9.49 -2.03 -13.14
N ASP A 217 -8.55 -1.59 -13.99
CA ASP A 217 -8.83 -0.70 -15.12
C ASP A 217 -9.71 -1.42 -16.16
N PRO A 218 -10.88 -0.87 -16.50
CA PRO A 218 -11.78 -1.50 -17.46
C PRO A 218 -11.13 -1.78 -18.82
N GLY A 219 -11.19 -3.05 -19.24
CA GLY A 219 -10.65 -3.49 -20.53
C GLY A 219 -9.13 -3.64 -20.56
N HIS A 220 -8.44 -3.46 -19.44
CA HIS A 220 -7.01 -3.75 -19.32
C HIS A 220 -6.78 -5.23 -19.01
N TRP A 221 -5.76 -5.78 -19.66
CA TRP A 221 -5.35 -7.16 -19.56
C TRP A 221 -3.84 -7.23 -19.40
N ILE A 222 -3.39 -8.16 -18.56
CA ILE A 222 -1.97 -8.32 -18.26
C ILE A 222 -1.55 -9.73 -18.67
N VAL A 223 -0.55 -9.85 -19.54
CA VAL A 223 0.06 -11.12 -19.92
C VAL A 223 1.42 -11.23 -19.22
N THR A 224 1.65 -12.31 -18.48
CA THR A 224 2.93 -12.54 -17.78
C THR A 224 3.61 -13.82 -18.22
N TYR A 225 4.94 -13.78 -18.30
CA TYR A 225 5.76 -14.97 -18.53
C TYR A 225 7.20 -14.80 -18.00
N PRO A 226 7.90 -15.88 -17.62
CA PRO A 226 9.27 -15.79 -17.12
C PRO A 226 10.26 -15.37 -18.21
N TRP A 227 11.32 -14.66 -17.84
CA TRP A 227 12.38 -14.25 -18.76
C TRP A 227 13.77 -14.64 -18.27
N THR A 228 14.65 -14.86 -19.24
CA THR A 228 16.06 -15.24 -19.03
C THR A 228 17.03 -14.28 -19.71
N GLY A 229 16.59 -13.54 -20.73
CA GLY A 229 17.39 -12.55 -21.43
C GLY A 229 16.64 -11.23 -21.58
N ALA A 230 17.08 -10.17 -20.89
CA ALA A 230 16.32 -8.93 -20.79
C ALA A 230 15.93 -8.30 -22.14
N GLU A 231 16.91 -8.11 -23.03
CA GLU A 231 16.67 -7.49 -24.34
C GLU A 231 15.83 -8.41 -25.24
N ARG A 232 16.13 -9.71 -25.23
CA ARG A 232 15.40 -10.71 -26.00
C ARG A 232 13.93 -10.80 -25.56
N ALA A 233 13.68 -10.91 -24.26
CA ALA A 233 12.34 -11.01 -23.69
C ALA A 233 11.49 -9.78 -23.98
N ARG A 234 12.09 -8.58 -23.92
CA ARG A 234 11.44 -7.33 -24.33
C ARG A 234 11.13 -7.32 -25.83
N THR A 235 12.08 -7.72 -26.66
CA THR A 235 11.89 -7.79 -28.12
C THR A 235 10.79 -8.79 -28.49
N ILE A 236 10.70 -9.93 -27.79
CA ILE A 236 9.59 -10.89 -27.95
C ILE A 236 8.25 -10.27 -27.60
N ALA A 237 8.16 -9.51 -26.51
CA ALA A 237 6.93 -8.82 -26.11
C ALA A 237 6.49 -7.79 -27.17
N GLU A 238 7.43 -6.96 -27.64
CA GLU A 238 7.20 -5.97 -28.70
C GLU A 238 6.76 -6.64 -30.01
N ALA A 239 7.42 -7.72 -30.42
CA ALA A 239 7.09 -8.49 -31.61
C ALA A 239 5.70 -9.12 -31.52
N ALA A 240 5.40 -9.79 -30.41
CA ALA A 240 4.13 -10.47 -30.21
C ALA A 240 2.96 -9.48 -30.24
N LEU A 241 3.12 -8.31 -29.63
CA LEU A 241 2.14 -7.23 -29.70
C LEU A 241 2.00 -6.70 -31.13
N ALA A 242 3.09 -6.37 -31.80
CA ALA A 242 3.07 -5.79 -33.15
C ALA A 242 2.43 -6.72 -34.19
N LEU A 243 2.58 -8.03 -34.02
CA LEU A 243 1.98 -9.07 -34.86
C LEU A 243 0.50 -9.28 -34.51
N ALA A 244 0.14 -9.30 -33.23
CA ALA A 244 -1.24 -9.41 -32.78
C ALA A 244 -2.09 -8.18 -33.20
N GLU A 245 -1.56 -6.96 -33.07
CA GLU A 245 -2.22 -5.72 -33.51
C GLU A 245 -2.51 -5.69 -35.02
N ARG A 246 -1.70 -6.39 -35.82
CA ARG A 246 -1.83 -6.48 -37.27
C ARG A 246 -2.60 -7.71 -37.75
N ASP A 247 -3.21 -8.46 -36.81
CA ASP A 247 -3.99 -9.66 -37.10
C ASP A 247 -3.18 -10.69 -37.91
N VAL A 248 -1.87 -10.76 -37.66
CA VAL A 248 -1.00 -11.77 -38.27
C VAL A 248 -1.23 -13.08 -37.52
N SER A 249 -1.56 -14.15 -38.25
CA SER A 249 -1.86 -15.43 -37.62
C SER A 249 -0.62 -16.03 -36.93
N PRO A 250 -0.71 -16.40 -35.63
CA PRO A 250 0.38 -17.05 -34.92
C PRO A 250 0.58 -18.52 -35.34
N ALA A 251 -0.37 -19.12 -36.05
CA ALA A 251 -0.32 -20.53 -36.42
C ALA A 251 0.82 -20.82 -37.42
N ARG A 252 1.65 -21.82 -37.14
CA ARG A 252 2.81 -22.18 -37.99
C ARG A 252 2.42 -22.55 -39.43
N ARG A 253 1.22 -23.09 -39.64
CA ARG A 253 0.69 -23.51 -40.95
C ARG A 253 -0.18 -22.45 -41.63
N ALA A 254 -0.32 -21.25 -41.06
CA ALA A 254 -1.10 -20.20 -41.69
C ALA A 254 -0.43 -19.71 -42.98
N ARG A 255 -1.22 -19.49 -44.03
CA ARG A 255 -0.74 -18.80 -45.22
C ARG A 255 -0.66 -17.31 -44.91
N LEU A 256 0.56 -16.78 -44.87
CA LEU A 256 0.83 -15.37 -44.66
C LEU A 256 0.98 -14.67 -46.02
N THR A 257 0.68 -13.37 -46.09
CA THR A 257 1.04 -12.58 -47.26
C THR A 257 2.55 -12.32 -47.27
N GLY A 258 3.16 -12.05 -48.43
CA GLY A 258 4.59 -11.74 -48.49
C GLY A 258 5.01 -10.54 -47.62
N SER A 259 4.11 -9.59 -47.36
CA SER A 259 4.37 -8.50 -46.41
C SER A 259 4.35 -8.95 -44.95
N GLN A 260 3.46 -9.87 -44.59
CA GLN A 260 3.39 -10.49 -43.26
C GLN A 260 4.61 -11.39 -43.02
N GLU A 261 5.03 -12.18 -44.01
CA GLU A 261 6.23 -13.01 -43.92
C GLU A 261 7.49 -12.17 -43.68
N ARG A 262 7.67 -11.09 -44.45
CA ARG A 262 8.77 -10.14 -44.22
C ARG A 262 8.71 -9.50 -42.83
N LEU A 263 7.51 -9.17 -42.33
CA LEU A 263 7.35 -8.61 -41.00
C LEU A 263 7.76 -9.61 -39.91
N VAL A 264 7.29 -10.86 -39.99
CA VAL A 264 7.68 -11.93 -39.06
C VAL A 264 9.18 -12.18 -39.13
N GLY A 265 9.75 -12.29 -40.33
CA GLY A 265 11.19 -12.50 -40.53
C GLY A 265 12.05 -11.40 -39.90
N ARG A 266 11.65 -10.12 -40.04
CA ARG A 266 12.35 -9.00 -39.37
C ARG A 266 12.34 -9.11 -37.85
N TRP A 267 11.21 -9.50 -37.26
CA TRP A 267 11.13 -9.68 -35.81
C TRP A 267 11.96 -10.87 -35.34
N VAL A 268 11.90 -12.00 -36.05
CA VAL A 268 12.72 -13.18 -35.75
C VAL A 268 14.21 -12.85 -35.79
N ALA A 269 14.67 -12.12 -36.82
CA ALA A 269 16.06 -11.67 -36.90
C ALA A 269 16.43 -10.76 -35.71
N ARG A 270 15.59 -9.76 -35.40
CA ARG A 270 15.83 -8.85 -34.27
C ARG A 270 15.86 -9.57 -32.91
N ILE A 271 15.02 -10.59 -32.72
CA ILE A 271 15.04 -11.40 -31.48
C ILE A 271 16.32 -12.23 -31.40
N ALA A 272 16.78 -12.80 -32.52
CA ALA A 272 18.01 -13.58 -32.58
C ALA A 272 19.27 -12.71 -32.28
N GLU A 273 19.26 -11.45 -32.69
CA GLU A 273 20.35 -10.49 -32.45
C GLU A 273 20.34 -9.89 -31.02
N ALA A 274 19.22 -9.98 -30.30
CA ALA A 274 19.06 -9.37 -28.98
C ALA A 274 19.89 -10.08 -27.89
N ARG A 275 20.52 -9.29 -27.00
CA ARG A 275 21.36 -9.82 -25.92
C ARG A 275 20.54 -10.56 -24.86
N ALA A 276 21.12 -11.64 -24.34
CA ALA A 276 20.52 -12.46 -23.30
C ALA A 276 21.14 -12.19 -21.92
N THR A 277 21.03 -10.95 -21.44
CA THR A 277 21.46 -10.62 -20.07
C THR A 277 20.46 -11.20 -19.06
N PRO A 278 20.88 -12.02 -18.10
CA PRO A 278 19.98 -12.62 -17.12
C PRO A 278 19.41 -11.61 -16.12
N PRO A 279 18.31 -11.97 -15.42
CA PRO A 279 17.81 -11.19 -14.29
C PRO A 279 18.91 -10.93 -13.25
N SER A 280 18.93 -9.72 -12.71
CA SER A 280 19.92 -9.29 -11.71
C SER A 280 19.51 -9.68 -10.28
N TRP A 281 18.36 -10.36 -10.11
CA TRP A 281 17.94 -10.80 -8.79
C TRP A 281 18.94 -11.79 -8.15
N ILE A 282 19.09 -11.69 -6.84
CA ILE A 282 20.00 -12.57 -6.09
C ILE A 282 19.25 -13.84 -5.70
N ARG A 283 19.71 -14.99 -6.22
CA ARG A 283 19.13 -16.30 -5.92
C ARG A 283 19.58 -16.78 -4.54
N ASP A 284 18.80 -17.67 -3.95
CA ASP A 284 19.09 -18.23 -2.63
C ASP A 284 20.43 -19.00 -2.62
N ALA A 285 20.76 -19.68 -3.73
CA ALA A 285 22.02 -20.39 -3.90
C ALA A 285 23.24 -19.45 -3.96
N ASP A 286 23.03 -18.20 -4.38
CA ASP A 286 24.07 -17.18 -4.54
C ASP A 286 24.12 -16.23 -3.31
N ARG A 287 23.16 -16.34 -2.39
CA ARG A 287 22.98 -15.47 -1.22
C ARG A 287 23.81 -15.95 -0.02
N ARG A 288 24.49 -15.01 0.65
CA ARG A 288 25.39 -15.30 1.80
C ARG A 288 24.76 -15.06 3.17
N ILE A 289 23.77 -14.19 3.26
CA ILE A 289 23.19 -13.72 4.53
C ILE A 289 21.67 -13.90 4.54
N PRO A 290 21.06 -14.16 5.71
CA PRO A 290 19.62 -14.13 5.87
C PRO A 290 19.04 -12.73 5.66
N ILE A 291 17.76 -12.68 5.29
CA ILE A 291 17.03 -11.44 5.00
C ILE A 291 15.74 -11.36 5.82
N VAL A 292 15.49 -10.19 6.41
CA VAL A 292 14.15 -9.77 6.81
C VAL A 292 13.61 -8.75 5.82
N SER A 293 12.41 -8.99 5.29
CA SER A 293 11.75 -8.07 4.35
C SER A 293 10.52 -7.43 4.98
N ILE A 294 10.45 -6.10 5.02
CA ILE A 294 9.40 -5.36 5.72
C ILE A 294 8.57 -4.56 4.72
N THR A 295 7.24 -4.69 4.78
CA THR A 295 6.33 -3.83 4.04
C THR A 295 5.10 -3.44 4.87
N GLY A 296 4.31 -2.52 4.32
CA GLY A 296 3.18 -1.91 5.02
C GLY A 296 2.87 -0.52 4.49
N THR A 297 1.72 0.05 4.87
CA THR A 297 1.44 1.46 4.58
C THR A 297 2.23 2.34 5.55
N ASN A 298 2.04 2.16 6.85
CA ASN A 298 2.72 2.91 7.91
C ASN A 298 3.60 2.00 8.78
N GLY A 299 4.63 2.56 9.42
CA GLY A 299 5.47 1.86 10.41
C GLY A 299 6.64 1.06 9.83
N LYS A 300 6.78 0.95 8.50
CA LYS A 300 7.88 0.22 7.83
C LYS A 300 9.25 0.61 8.37
N SER A 301 9.66 1.87 8.18
CA SER A 301 10.99 2.34 8.59
C SER A 301 11.22 2.21 10.09
N THR A 302 10.20 2.38 10.92
CA THR A 302 10.30 2.19 12.37
C THR A 302 10.57 0.72 12.72
N VAL A 303 9.81 -0.21 12.13
CA VAL A 303 10.02 -1.65 12.31
C VAL A 303 11.39 -2.08 11.79
N THR A 304 11.79 -1.60 10.60
CA THR A 304 13.12 -1.86 10.04
C THR A 304 14.20 -1.42 11.03
N ARG A 305 14.14 -0.19 11.54
CA ARG A 305 15.12 0.34 12.50
C ARG A 305 15.13 -0.42 13.83
N LEU A 306 13.96 -0.82 14.35
CA LEU A 306 13.85 -1.66 15.55
C LEU A 306 14.54 -3.01 15.34
N ILE A 307 14.27 -3.69 14.22
CA ILE A 307 14.88 -4.99 13.90
C ILE A 307 16.40 -4.84 13.75
N THR A 308 16.86 -3.81 13.02
CA THR A 308 18.28 -3.50 12.88
C THR A 308 18.95 -3.32 14.24
N HIS A 309 18.33 -2.57 15.14
CA HIS A 309 18.84 -2.33 16.48
C HIS A 309 18.91 -3.61 17.32
N ILE A 310 17.83 -4.40 17.34
CA ILE A 310 17.77 -5.67 18.09
C ILE A 310 18.87 -6.62 17.60
N LEU A 311 19.06 -6.75 16.28
CA LEU A 311 20.07 -7.64 15.70
C LEU A 311 21.49 -7.14 16.01
N LYS A 312 21.73 -5.83 16.00
CA LYS A 312 22.99 -5.21 16.41
C LYS A 312 23.31 -5.50 17.88
N ILE A 313 22.34 -5.35 18.78
CA ILE A 313 22.48 -5.72 20.20
C ILE A 313 22.73 -7.23 20.36
N ALA A 314 22.14 -8.05 19.48
CA ALA A 314 22.42 -9.49 19.40
C ALA A 314 23.80 -9.84 18.79
N GLY A 315 24.66 -8.85 18.55
CA GLY A 315 26.03 -9.03 18.06
C GLY A 315 26.14 -9.28 16.56
N LYS A 316 25.10 -8.96 15.77
CA LYS A 316 25.13 -9.05 14.31
C LYS A 316 25.55 -7.75 13.67
N ARG A 317 26.27 -7.86 12.55
CA ARG A 317 26.54 -6.75 11.64
C ARG A 317 25.43 -6.63 10.61
N VAL A 318 24.70 -5.53 10.63
CA VAL A 318 23.40 -5.43 9.94
C VAL A 318 23.46 -4.44 8.78
N GLY A 319 23.13 -4.91 7.59
CA GLY A 319 22.83 -4.05 6.44
C GLY A 319 21.35 -3.73 6.37
N THR A 320 20.99 -2.46 6.20
CA THR A 320 19.60 -2.01 6.24
C THR A 320 19.25 -1.12 5.06
N THR A 321 18.08 -1.30 4.47
CA THR A 321 17.52 -0.34 3.51
C THR A 321 16.27 0.31 4.09
N THR A 322 16.12 1.62 3.89
CA THR A 322 14.96 2.41 4.31
C THR A 322 14.63 3.45 3.24
N SER A 323 13.54 4.21 3.45
CA SER A 323 13.25 5.40 2.67
C SER A 323 14.25 6.54 2.86
N ASP A 324 15.06 6.50 3.93
CA ASP A 324 16.09 7.52 4.21
C ASP A 324 17.44 7.18 3.57
N GLY A 325 17.73 5.90 3.39
CA GLY A 325 19.03 5.46 2.89
C GLY A 325 19.35 4.00 3.09
N VAL A 326 20.59 3.67 2.72
CA VAL A 326 21.30 2.43 3.07
C VAL A 326 22.10 2.67 4.35
N LEU A 327 21.95 1.78 5.32
CA LEU A 327 22.62 1.85 6.61
C LEU A 327 23.43 0.59 6.92
N VAL A 328 24.52 0.76 7.65
CA VAL A 328 25.28 -0.34 8.28
C VAL A 328 25.38 -0.06 9.78
N ASP A 329 24.90 -1.00 10.61
CA ASP A 329 24.85 -0.86 12.07
C ASP A 329 24.22 0.46 12.56
N GLU A 330 23.17 0.90 11.85
CA GLU A 330 22.41 2.16 12.05
C GLU A 330 23.08 3.44 11.53
N ARG A 331 24.29 3.36 10.97
CA ARG A 331 24.96 4.50 10.35
C ARG A 331 24.55 4.62 8.90
N LEU A 332 24.09 5.80 8.50
CA LEU A 332 23.77 6.11 7.11
C LEU A 332 25.06 6.07 6.27
N VAL A 333 25.07 5.19 5.27
CA VAL A 333 26.19 5.04 4.32
C VAL A 333 25.87 5.75 3.02
N GLU A 334 24.63 5.61 2.55
CA GLU A 334 24.16 6.25 1.31
C GLU A 334 22.75 6.81 1.53
N PRO A 335 22.55 8.14 1.39
CA PRO A 335 21.23 8.75 1.50
C PRO A 335 20.38 8.43 0.27
N GLY A 336 19.06 8.43 0.44
CA GLY A 336 18.09 8.30 -0.65
C GLY A 336 17.07 7.18 -0.42
N ASP A 337 16.05 7.11 -1.27
CA ASP A 337 15.04 6.05 -1.18
C ASP A 337 15.57 4.75 -1.82
N TRP A 338 15.98 3.81 -0.95
CA TRP A 338 16.52 2.51 -1.33
C TRP A 338 15.54 1.36 -1.08
N THR A 339 14.24 1.62 -1.08
CA THR A 339 13.18 0.65 -0.72
C THR A 339 12.78 -0.32 -1.86
N GLY A 340 13.70 -0.62 -2.77
CA GLY A 340 13.51 -1.51 -3.92
C GLY A 340 14.73 -2.39 -4.23
N PRO A 341 14.74 -3.11 -5.37
CA PRO A 341 15.79 -4.07 -5.72
C PRO A 341 17.22 -3.53 -5.65
N GLY A 342 17.45 -2.28 -6.09
CA GLY A 342 18.77 -1.66 -6.06
C GLY A 342 19.37 -1.62 -4.65
N GLY A 343 18.56 -1.27 -3.65
CA GLY A 343 19.01 -1.24 -2.25
C GLY A 343 19.25 -2.65 -1.71
N ALA A 344 18.41 -3.61 -2.09
CA ALA A 344 18.63 -5.00 -1.73
C ALA A 344 19.97 -5.52 -2.27
N TRP A 345 20.31 -5.24 -3.52
CA TRP A 345 21.59 -5.65 -4.12
C TRP A 345 22.79 -5.04 -3.39
N GLN A 346 22.74 -3.74 -3.08
CA GLN A 346 23.80 -3.06 -2.32
C GLN A 346 24.10 -3.69 -0.95
N ILE A 347 23.10 -4.29 -0.30
CA ILE A 347 23.28 -5.01 0.96
C ILE A 347 23.76 -6.45 0.71
N LEU A 348 23.09 -7.17 -0.19
CA LEU A 348 23.29 -8.61 -0.35
C LEU A 348 24.58 -8.99 -1.09
N GLU A 349 25.16 -8.07 -1.85
CA GLU A 349 26.44 -8.26 -2.53
C GLU A 349 27.63 -8.12 -1.57
N ARG A 350 27.43 -7.53 -0.39
CA ARG A 350 28.49 -7.33 0.60
C ARG A 350 28.85 -8.62 1.32
N SER A 351 30.14 -8.80 1.57
CA SER A 351 30.68 -9.95 2.33
C SER A 351 30.91 -9.66 3.81
N ASP A 352 30.74 -8.40 4.24
CA ASP A 352 31.08 -7.94 5.58
C ASP A 352 29.88 -7.82 6.53
N LEU A 353 28.71 -8.29 6.11
CA LEU A 353 27.45 -8.25 6.85
C LEU A 353 27.02 -9.66 7.28
N ASP A 354 26.26 -9.75 8.36
CA ASP A 354 25.69 -11.00 8.87
C ASP A 354 24.21 -11.16 8.48
N VAL A 355 23.49 -10.07 8.25
CA VAL A 355 22.04 -10.06 8.01
C VAL A 355 21.59 -8.80 7.27
N GLY A 356 20.62 -8.96 6.35
CA GLY A 356 19.96 -7.86 5.65
C GLY A 356 18.58 -7.56 6.23
N VAL A 357 18.27 -6.30 6.51
CA VAL A 357 16.94 -5.83 6.96
C VAL A 357 16.40 -4.85 5.92
N LEU A 358 15.50 -5.31 5.08
CA LEU A 358 15.14 -4.63 3.83
C LEU A 358 13.72 -4.05 3.90
N GLU A 359 13.62 -2.72 3.97
CA GLU A 359 12.35 -2.04 3.72
C GLU A 359 11.98 -2.19 2.24
N THR A 360 10.82 -2.79 1.98
CA THR A 360 10.32 -3.06 0.62
C THR A 360 9.03 -2.26 0.39
N ALA A 361 9.14 -1.15 -0.34
CA ALA A 361 8.00 -0.33 -0.67
C ALA A 361 7.17 -0.94 -1.80
N ARG A 362 5.89 -0.55 -1.84
CA ARG A 362 4.98 -0.93 -2.93
C ARG A 362 5.54 -0.55 -4.30
N GLY A 363 6.20 0.62 -4.41
CA GLY A 363 6.81 1.07 -5.65
C GLY A 363 7.88 0.11 -6.16
N GLY A 364 8.76 -0.39 -5.28
CA GLY A 364 9.75 -1.41 -5.61
C GLY A 364 9.10 -2.67 -6.21
N ILE A 365 8.12 -3.23 -5.50
CA ILE A 365 7.41 -4.46 -5.91
C ILE A 365 6.73 -4.29 -7.27
N VAL A 366 5.98 -3.21 -7.48
CA VAL A 366 5.19 -2.99 -8.71
C VAL A 366 6.07 -2.62 -9.89
N LEU A 367 7.10 -1.79 -9.69
CA LEU A 367 7.91 -1.26 -10.78
C LEU A 367 9.03 -2.19 -11.21
N ARG A 368 9.57 -2.98 -10.28
CA ARG A 368 10.78 -3.78 -10.50
C ARG A 368 10.76 -5.16 -9.84
N GLY A 369 9.81 -5.50 -8.96
CA GLY A 369 9.87 -6.73 -8.16
C GLY A 369 10.75 -6.57 -6.90
N MET A 370 11.03 -7.67 -6.20
CA MET A 370 11.80 -7.65 -4.94
C MET A 370 13.32 -7.70 -5.13
N GLY A 371 13.82 -8.23 -6.25
CA GLY A 371 15.27 -8.26 -6.54
C GLY A 371 16.06 -9.39 -5.87
N TYR A 372 15.40 -10.32 -5.17
CA TYR A 372 16.02 -11.51 -4.58
C TYR A 372 14.99 -12.64 -4.49
N GLU A 373 15.44 -13.89 -4.43
CA GLU A 373 14.56 -15.07 -4.56
C GLU A 373 13.61 -15.28 -3.40
N SER A 374 14.11 -15.24 -2.17
CA SER A 374 13.29 -15.43 -0.97
C SER A 374 13.76 -14.59 0.21
N ASN A 375 13.01 -14.59 1.31
CA ASN A 375 13.43 -14.04 2.60
C ASN A 375 13.22 -15.06 3.74
N ASP A 376 14.00 -14.90 4.80
CA ASP A 376 14.01 -15.79 5.97
C ASP A 376 12.92 -15.37 6.97
N ALA A 377 12.65 -14.07 7.04
CA ALA A 377 11.47 -13.52 7.70
C ALA A 377 10.84 -12.39 6.87
N SER A 378 9.52 -12.25 6.98
CA SER A 378 8.80 -11.11 6.44
C SER A 378 7.93 -10.43 7.48
N VAL A 379 7.73 -9.13 7.34
CA VAL A 379 6.80 -8.35 8.16
C VAL A 379 5.83 -7.58 7.28
N ILE A 380 4.54 -7.69 7.58
CA ILE A 380 3.50 -6.81 7.01
C ILE A 380 2.80 -6.06 8.15
N THR A 381 3.03 -4.75 8.22
CA THR A 381 2.55 -3.94 9.35
C THR A 381 1.07 -3.58 9.27
N ASN A 382 0.58 -3.08 8.14
CA ASN A 382 -0.81 -2.68 7.90
C ASN A 382 -1.02 -2.28 6.42
N VAL A 383 -2.29 -2.19 6.02
CA VAL A 383 -2.77 -1.71 4.73
C VAL A 383 -3.85 -0.64 4.98
N SER A 384 -3.47 0.62 4.81
CA SER A 384 -4.41 1.76 4.80
C SER A 384 -4.33 2.54 3.49
N SER A 385 -5.29 3.44 3.27
CA SER A 385 -5.34 4.28 2.06
C SER A 385 -4.07 5.11 1.96
N ASP A 386 -3.24 4.77 0.97
CA ASP A 386 -2.00 5.45 0.64
C ASP A 386 -1.57 5.00 -0.75
N HIS A 387 -1.14 5.94 -1.59
CA HIS A 387 -0.78 5.66 -2.99
C HIS A 387 -1.87 4.92 -3.80
N LEU A 388 -3.16 5.07 -3.50
CA LEU A 388 -4.21 4.53 -4.38
C LEU A 388 -4.28 5.33 -5.69
N ASP A 389 -4.75 4.69 -6.76
CA ASP A 389 -4.82 5.19 -8.14
C ASP A 389 -3.45 5.45 -8.81
N LEU A 390 -2.37 4.89 -8.25
CA LEU A 390 -1.03 4.93 -8.86
C LEU A 390 -0.70 3.55 -9.43
N GLN A 391 -0.19 3.52 -10.68
CA GLN A 391 0.34 2.31 -11.32
C GLN A 391 -0.65 1.12 -11.33
N GLY A 392 -1.94 1.39 -11.55
CA GLY A 392 -2.98 0.36 -11.71
C GLY A 392 -3.46 -0.29 -10.40
N ILE A 393 -3.23 0.35 -9.25
CA ILE A 393 -3.70 -0.13 -7.93
C ILE A 393 -4.69 0.88 -7.37
N HIS A 394 -5.94 0.48 -7.20
CA HIS A 394 -7.08 1.34 -6.91
C HIS A 394 -7.74 1.03 -5.57
N THR A 395 -7.61 -0.20 -5.08
CA THR A 395 -8.32 -0.65 -3.86
C THR A 395 -7.38 -1.14 -2.77
N LEU A 396 -7.85 -1.12 -1.51
CA LEU A 396 -7.08 -1.69 -0.39
C LEU A 396 -6.80 -3.19 -0.54
N PRO A 397 -7.75 -4.03 -1.00
CA PRO A 397 -7.46 -5.45 -1.29
C PRO A 397 -6.34 -5.65 -2.32
N GLU A 398 -6.30 -4.85 -3.39
CA GLU A 398 -5.19 -4.88 -4.36
C GLU A 398 -3.87 -4.46 -3.74
N LEU A 399 -3.87 -3.39 -2.93
CA LEU A 399 -2.68 -2.95 -2.21
C LEU A 399 -2.18 -4.02 -1.23
N ALA A 400 -3.08 -4.72 -0.55
CA ALA A 400 -2.76 -5.86 0.30
C ALA A 400 -2.16 -7.02 -0.50
N GLU A 401 -2.68 -7.30 -1.70
CA GLU A 401 -2.14 -8.32 -2.59
C GLU A 401 -0.72 -7.99 -3.06
N VAL A 402 -0.46 -6.72 -3.43
CA VAL A 402 0.89 -6.26 -3.76
C VAL A 402 1.85 -6.51 -2.60
N LYS A 403 1.48 -6.08 -1.38
CA LYS A 403 2.30 -6.25 -0.18
C LYS A 403 2.45 -7.72 0.22
N SER A 404 1.46 -8.57 -0.07
CA SER A 404 1.51 -10.01 0.20
C SER A 404 2.66 -10.72 -0.53
N THR A 405 3.21 -10.13 -1.60
CA THR A 405 4.40 -10.63 -2.30
C THR A 405 5.54 -10.90 -1.31
N VAL A 406 5.74 -10.00 -0.34
CA VAL A 406 6.83 -10.11 0.64
C VAL A 406 6.69 -11.36 1.51
N ALA A 407 5.47 -11.65 1.98
CA ALA A 407 5.19 -12.83 2.79
C ALA A 407 5.08 -14.13 1.97
N ARG A 408 4.62 -14.04 0.72
CA ARG A 408 4.60 -15.18 -0.21
C ARG A 408 6.01 -15.62 -0.62
N ALA A 409 6.95 -14.68 -0.67
CA ALA A 409 8.36 -14.94 -0.95
C ALA A 409 9.15 -15.46 0.27
N THR A 410 8.54 -15.51 1.46
CA THR A 410 9.19 -16.11 2.63
C THR A 410 9.37 -17.61 2.44
N ARG A 411 10.56 -18.12 2.78
CA ARG A 411 10.90 -19.54 2.66
C ARG A 411 9.95 -20.41 3.52
N PRO A 412 9.70 -21.68 3.14
CA PRO A 412 8.82 -22.57 3.90
C PRO A 412 9.23 -22.76 5.37
N ASP A 413 10.54 -22.73 5.66
CA ASP A 413 11.13 -22.81 6.99
C ASP A 413 11.32 -21.44 7.68
N GLY A 414 10.97 -20.34 6.98
CA GLY A 414 11.01 -18.98 7.49
C GLY A 414 9.72 -18.56 8.22
N TRP A 415 9.67 -17.29 8.61
CA TRP A 415 8.53 -16.72 9.38
C TRP A 415 7.86 -15.53 8.69
N ALA A 416 6.55 -15.63 8.46
CA ALA A 416 5.71 -14.52 8.03
C ALA A 416 5.02 -13.87 9.24
N VAL A 417 5.45 -12.66 9.59
CA VAL A 417 4.96 -11.87 10.73
C VAL A 417 3.90 -10.88 10.26
N LEU A 418 2.64 -11.12 10.64
CA LEU A 418 1.49 -10.41 10.08
C LEU A 418 0.66 -9.75 11.18
N ASN A 419 0.18 -8.54 10.91
CA ASN A 419 -0.73 -7.83 11.80
C ASN A 419 -2.12 -8.50 11.81
N ALA A 420 -2.57 -8.98 12.97
CA ALA A 420 -3.90 -9.54 13.14
C ALA A 420 -5.00 -8.48 13.34
N ASP A 421 -4.63 -7.24 13.70
CA ASP A 421 -5.56 -6.11 13.82
C ASP A 421 -6.00 -5.57 12.45
N ASP A 422 -5.26 -5.90 11.40
CA ASP A 422 -5.62 -5.61 10.00
C ASP A 422 -6.12 -6.89 9.32
N ALA A 423 -7.41 -6.93 8.99
CA ALA A 423 -8.04 -8.13 8.45
C ALA A 423 -7.48 -8.55 7.06
N LEU A 424 -7.07 -7.58 6.23
CA LEU A 424 -6.49 -7.89 4.91
C LEU A 424 -5.11 -8.53 5.09
N VAL A 425 -4.34 -8.03 6.05
CA VAL A 425 -3.01 -8.56 6.40
C VAL A 425 -3.14 -9.94 7.07
N ALA A 426 -4.01 -10.10 8.06
CA ALA A 426 -4.24 -11.37 8.74
C ALA A 426 -4.64 -12.50 7.77
N ALA A 427 -5.44 -12.17 6.74
CA ALA A 427 -5.86 -13.12 5.72
C ALA A 427 -4.72 -13.64 4.84
N ILE A 428 -3.58 -12.93 4.76
CA ILE A 428 -2.39 -13.37 4.01
C ILE A 428 -1.82 -14.67 4.59
N GLY A 429 -1.92 -14.89 5.90
CA GLY A 429 -1.42 -16.08 6.58
C GLY A 429 -1.97 -17.40 6.01
N ARG A 430 -3.14 -17.38 5.37
CA ARG A 430 -3.75 -18.57 4.73
C ARG A 430 -3.12 -18.93 3.37
N ARG A 431 -2.23 -18.08 2.83
CA ARG A 431 -1.71 -18.16 1.46
C ARG A 431 -0.18 -18.26 1.41
N VAL A 432 0.47 -18.30 2.57
CA VAL A 432 1.93 -18.46 2.67
C VAL A 432 2.29 -19.91 3.01
N ARG A 433 3.50 -20.31 2.63
CA ARG A 433 4.06 -21.63 2.98
C ARG A 433 4.94 -21.59 4.23
N ALA A 434 5.38 -20.40 4.61
CA ALA A 434 6.19 -20.14 5.79
C ALA A 434 5.40 -20.37 7.09
N HIS A 435 6.10 -20.48 8.21
CA HIS A 435 5.48 -20.40 9.54
C HIS A 435 4.81 -19.03 9.73
N VAL A 436 3.66 -19.00 10.42
CA VAL A 436 2.91 -17.76 10.63
C VAL A 436 3.07 -17.29 12.07
N ALA A 437 3.51 -16.03 12.21
CA ALA A 437 3.47 -15.29 13.46
C ALA A 437 2.46 -14.15 13.33
N LEU A 438 1.51 -14.06 14.26
CA LEU A 438 0.54 -12.97 14.27
C LEU A 438 0.81 -12.02 15.44
N PHE A 439 0.76 -10.71 15.19
CA PHE A 439 0.82 -9.73 16.26
C PHE A 439 -0.48 -8.93 16.40
N SER A 440 -0.83 -8.52 17.61
CA SER A 440 -2.07 -7.79 17.89
C SER A 440 -1.97 -6.96 19.17
N LEU A 441 -2.63 -5.82 19.18
CA LEU A 441 -2.89 -5.03 20.40
C LEU A 441 -4.20 -5.43 21.10
N GLY A 442 -5.02 -6.27 20.47
CA GLY A 442 -6.36 -6.64 20.93
C GLY A 442 -6.36 -7.88 21.81
N GLU A 443 -6.97 -7.77 22.99
CA GLU A 443 -7.21 -8.91 23.89
C GLU A 443 -8.47 -9.71 23.51
N GLY A 444 -9.30 -9.20 22.58
CA GLY A 444 -10.56 -9.80 22.14
C GLY A 444 -10.86 -9.63 20.64
N GLY A 445 -12.01 -10.13 20.20
CA GLY A 445 -12.49 -9.98 18.82
C GLY A 445 -11.80 -10.89 17.79
N SER A 446 -11.92 -10.49 16.51
CA SER A 446 -11.42 -11.27 15.36
C SER A 446 -9.91 -11.40 15.33
N ALA A 447 -9.17 -10.36 15.74
CA ALA A 447 -7.71 -10.35 15.82
C ALA A 447 -7.19 -11.37 16.84
N ALA A 448 -7.69 -11.32 18.09
CA ALA A 448 -7.34 -12.30 19.11
C ALA A 448 -7.71 -13.74 18.71
N ALA A 449 -8.85 -13.92 18.03
CA ALA A 449 -9.24 -15.22 17.48
C ALA A 449 -8.29 -15.70 16.36
N ALA A 450 -7.79 -14.79 15.53
CA ALA A 450 -6.79 -15.12 14.52
C ALA A 450 -5.47 -15.55 15.16
N VAL A 451 -4.98 -14.82 16.17
CA VAL A 451 -3.77 -15.18 16.94
C VAL A 451 -3.92 -16.57 17.56
N ARG A 452 -5.02 -16.85 18.27
CA ARG A 452 -5.27 -18.17 18.87
C ARG A 452 -5.28 -19.30 17.83
N ARG A 453 -5.90 -19.09 16.67
CA ARG A 453 -5.91 -20.08 15.58
C ARG A 453 -4.51 -20.32 15.00
N ALA A 454 -3.73 -19.26 14.79
CA ALA A 454 -2.37 -19.40 14.28
C ALA A 454 -1.48 -20.17 15.28
N VAL A 455 -1.54 -19.82 16.57
CA VAL A 455 -0.83 -20.53 17.63
C VAL A 455 -1.25 -22.00 17.71
N ALA A 456 -2.55 -22.29 17.69
CA ALA A 456 -3.06 -23.68 17.70
C ALA A 456 -2.62 -24.48 16.47
N ALA A 457 -2.30 -23.82 15.35
CA ALA A 457 -1.76 -24.43 14.14
C ALA A 457 -0.23 -24.56 14.14
N GLY A 458 0.43 -24.35 15.29
CA GLY A 458 1.89 -24.42 15.40
C GLY A 458 2.63 -23.11 15.11
N GLY A 459 1.91 -22.00 14.97
CA GLY A 459 2.46 -20.67 14.76
C GLY A 459 2.78 -19.94 16.08
N ARG A 460 3.05 -18.63 15.97
CA ARG A 460 3.36 -17.75 17.12
C ARG A 460 2.38 -16.58 17.23
N GLY A 461 2.21 -16.09 18.45
CA GLY A 461 1.49 -14.86 18.77
C GLY A 461 2.41 -13.84 19.44
N TYR A 462 2.31 -12.56 19.08
CA TYR A 462 2.96 -11.46 19.78
C TYR A 462 1.90 -10.45 20.19
N VAL A 463 1.62 -10.35 21.49
CA VAL A 463 0.48 -9.57 21.98
C VAL A 463 0.88 -8.63 23.11
N LEU A 464 0.13 -7.54 23.26
CA LEU A 464 0.10 -6.77 24.50
C LEU A 464 -0.94 -7.40 25.43
N ARG A 465 -0.53 -7.81 26.64
CA ARG A 465 -1.43 -8.34 27.66
C ARG A 465 -1.02 -7.85 29.04
N ASP A 466 -1.94 -7.26 29.80
CA ASP A 466 -1.69 -6.76 31.15
C ASP A 466 -0.47 -5.82 31.26
N GLY A 467 -0.21 -5.03 30.22
CA GLY A 467 0.96 -4.13 30.16
C GLY A 467 2.28 -4.82 29.78
N TRP A 468 2.27 -6.12 29.51
CA TRP A 468 3.42 -6.88 29.04
C TRP A 468 3.36 -7.14 27.55
N LEU A 469 4.50 -7.07 26.89
CA LEU A 469 4.69 -7.68 25.58
C LEU A 469 4.93 -9.17 25.79
N VAL A 470 4.13 -10.01 25.14
CA VAL A 470 4.11 -11.46 25.35
C VAL A 470 4.30 -12.17 24.01
N GLU A 471 5.23 -13.11 23.98
CA GLU A 471 5.32 -14.15 22.95
C GLU A 471 4.51 -15.36 23.38
N ILE A 472 3.65 -15.86 22.49
CA ILE A 472 2.88 -17.09 22.66
C ILE A 472 3.40 -18.06 21.62
N ASP A 473 4.09 -19.12 22.04
CA ASP A 473 4.64 -20.11 21.13
C ASP A 473 3.76 -21.36 21.09
N GLY A 474 3.22 -21.64 19.91
CA GLY A 474 2.50 -22.88 19.61
C GLY A 474 3.38 -23.90 18.89
N SER A 475 4.62 -23.55 18.54
CA SER A 475 5.56 -24.48 17.92
C SER A 475 5.96 -25.52 18.96
N HIS A 476 5.51 -26.76 18.74
CA HIS A 476 5.82 -27.90 19.57
C HIS A 476 7.34 -27.99 19.76
N GLY A 477 7.84 -27.88 20.99
CA GLY A 477 9.27 -27.97 21.28
C GLY A 477 9.87 -29.25 20.73
N GLY A 478 10.55 -29.16 19.59
CA GLY A 478 11.23 -30.26 18.92
C GLY A 478 11.47 -29.97 17.45
N ALA A 479 12.73 -30.02 17.02
CA ALA A 479 13.10 -29.95 15.62
C ALA A 479 12.26 -30.94 14.78
N PRO A 480 11.82 -30.58 13.55
CA PRO A 480 11.09 -31.51 12.72
C PRO A 480 11.99 -32.70 12.40
N MET A 481 11.70 -33.86 12.99
CA MET A 481 12.34 -35.10 12.61
C MET A 481 11.88 -35.40 11.17
N ARG A 482 12.86 -35.43 10.26
CA ARG A 482 12.67 -35.78 8.86
C ARG A 482 12.16 -37.22 8.76
N ASP A 483 10.88 -37.37 8.43
CA ASP A 483 10.39 -38.52 7.67
C ASP A 483 9.50 -37.99 6.54
N ALA A 484 10.12 -37.84 5.38
CA ALA A 484 9.44 -37.60 4.12
C ALA A 484 9.24 -38.94 3.41
N SER A 485 8.36 -39.80 3.89
CA SER A 485 8.02 -41.03 3.16
C SER A 485 6.56 -41.50 3.20
N ASN A 486 5.67 -40.96 4.05
CA ASN A 486 4.29 -41.46 4.10
C ASN A 486 3.24 -40.37 3.88
N GLY A 487 2.69 -40.34 2.66
CA GLY A 487 1.58 -39.49 2.24
C GLY A 487 0.24 -39.87 2.88
N HIS A 488 0.05 -39.45 4.13
CA HIS A 488 -1.27 -39.45 4.78
C HIS A 488 -1.67 -37.99 5.06
N GLY A 489 -2.93 -37.66 4.77
CA GLY A 489 -3.52 -36.32 4.91
C GLY A 489 -3.42 -35.75 6.33
N PRO A 490 -3.94 -34.53 6.59
CA PRO A 490 -3.70 -33.81 7.84
C PRO A 490 -4.30 -34.55 9.04
N GLY A 491 -3.48 -35.42 9.64
CA GLY A 491 -3.73 -36.05 10.91
C GLY A 491 -3.83 -34.95 11.96
N HIS A 492 -4.85 -35.04 12.81
CA HIS A 492 -5.11 -34.06 13.85
C HIS A 492 -3.93 -34.07 14.82
N ALA A 493 -3.06 -33.06 14.72
CA ALA A 493 -1.99 -32.86 15.67
C ALA A 493 -2.60 -32.75 17.07
N ARG A 494 -2.17 -33.61 18.00
CA ARG A 494 -2.49 -33.46 19.42
C ARG A 494 -2.02 -32.07 19.84
N ALA A 495 -2.91 -31.27 20.43
CA ALA A 495 -2.58 -29.92 20.89
C ALA A 495 -1.37 -29.97 21.84
N GLY A 496 -0.21 -29.53 21.36
CA GLY A 496 0.96 -29.30 22.20
C GLY A 496 0.66 -28.22 23.25
N GLU A 497 1.43 -28.25 24.32
CA GLU A 497 1.39 -27.22 25.35
C GLU A 497 1.82 -25.88 24.74
N VAL A 498 0.91 -24.91 24.75
CA VAL A 498 1.20 -23.52 24.33
C VAL A 498 2.02 -22.87 25.43
N THR A 499 3.19 -22.33 25.09
CA THR A 499 4.01 -21.62 26.07
C THR A 499 3.86 -20.11 25.91
N GLU A 500 3.74 -19.41 27.04
CA GLU A 500 3.72 -17.95 27.06
C GLU A 500 4.98 -17.40 27.72
N HIS A 501 5.63 -16.47 27.03
CA HIS A 501 6.85 -15.84 27.49
C HIS A 501 6.65 -14.34 27.57
N ARG A 502 6.76 -13.79 28.78
CA ARG A 502 6.83 -12.34 28.99
C ARG A 502 8.17 -11.82 28.49
N ILE A 503 8.11 -10.92 27.51
CA ILE A 503 9.30 -10.31 26.90
C ILE A 503 9.74 -9.16 27.78
N VAL A 504 8.91 -8.11 27.87
CA VAL A 504 9.20 -6.87 28.59
C VAL A 504 7.91 -6.11 28.87
N GLU A 505 7.86 -5.34 29.96
CA GLU A 505 6.77 -4.39 30.19
C GLU A 505 6.79 -3.27 29.15
N VAL A 506 5.62 -2.87 28.69
CA VAL A 506 5.48 -1.85 27.64
C VAL A 506 6.08 -0.50 28.07
N ASP A 507 6.04 -0.18 29.36
CA ASP A 507 6.59 1.06 29.91
C ASP A 507 8.12 1.15 29.88
N ARG A 508 8.79 0.01 29.80
CA ARG A 508 10.25 -0.07 29.67
C ARG A 508 10.73 0.05 28.22
N VAL A 509 9.83 0.14 27.25
CA VAL A 509 10.14 0.28 25.82
C VAL A 509 9.95 1.74 25.40
N PRO A 510 11.01 2.55 25.26
CA PRO A 510 10.90 4.02 25.15
C PRO A 510 10.01 4.50 23.99
N ILE A 511 10.12 3.89 22.81
CA ILE A 511 9.35 4.28 21.61
C ILE A 511 7.82 4.13 21.77
N THR A 512 7.36 3.34 22.75
CA THR A 512 5.92 3.15 23.01
C THR A 512 5.31 4.26 23.86
N LEU A 513 6.14 5.12 24.48
CA LEU A 513 5.70 6.14 25.43
C LEU A 513 4.78 5.57 26.52
N GLY A 514 5.18 4.48 27.20
CA GLY A 514 4.34 3.88 28.23
C GLY A 514 3.11 3.14 27.69
N GLY A 515 3.13 2.77 26.41
CA GLY A 515 1.98 2.24 25.68
C GLY A 515 1.02 3.31 25.13
N LEU A 516 1.28 4.60 25.34
CA LEU A 516 0.47 5.68 24.75
C LEU A 516 0.56 5.68 23.22
N ALA A 517 1.77 5.48 22.67
CA ALA A 517 1.99 5.35 21.24
C ALA A 517 1.60 3.94 20.77
N ARG A 518 0.29 3.65 20.70
CA ARG A 518 -0.25 2.32 20.35
C ARG A 518 0.30 1.79 19.02
N HIS A 519 0.45 2.66 18.02
CA HIS A 519 1.05 2.30 16.73
C HIS A 519 2.49 1.79 16.88
N ASN A 520 3.26 2.32 17.83
CA ASN A 520 4.61 1.85 18.12
C ASN A 520 4.63 0.59 18.99
N VAL A 521 3.63 0.35 19.83
CA VAL A 521 3.46 -0.97 20.47
C VAL A 521 3.28 -2.04 19.38
N ALA A 522 2.44 -1.78 18.37
CA ALA A 522 2.27 -2.70 17.24
C ALA A 522 3.58 -2.90 16.45
N ASN A 523 4.33 -1.82 16.18
CA ASN A 523 5.63 -1.90 15.51
C ASN A 523 6.64 -2.73 16.31
N VAL A 524 6.65 -2.59 17.64
CA VAL A 524 7.53 -3.36 18.53
C VAL A 524 7.16 -4.85 18.52
N LEU A 525 5.87 -5.20 18.56
CA LEU A 525 5.43 -6.60 18.46
C LEU A 525 5.79 -7.21 17.10
N ALA A 526 5.69 -6.43 16.02
CA ALA A 526 6.10 -6.84 14.69
C ALA A 526 7.63 -7.08 14.60
N ALA A 527 8.43 -6.17 15.16
CA ALA A 527 9.88 -6.30 15.22
C ALA A 527 10.31 -7.51 16.06
N ALA A 528 9.64 -7.75 17.20
CA ALA A 528 9.85 -8.92 18.03
C ALA A 528 9.64 -10.22 17.24
N GLY A 529 8.53 -10.33 16.50
CA GLY A 529 8.25 -11.49 15.67
C GLY A 529 9.33 -11.78 14.64
N ALA A 530 9.84 -10.76 13.96
CA ALA A 530 10.87 -10.92 12.94
C ALA A 530 12.22 -11.31 13.54
N ALA A 531 12.63 -10.64 14.63
CA ALA A 531 13.89 -10.94 15.33
C ALA A 531 13.90 -12.37 15.87
N ARG A 532 12.79 -12.82 16.47
CA ARG A 532 12.63 -14.20 16.95
C ARG A 532 12.60 -15.21 15.81
N GLY A 533 12.05 -14.84 14.65
CA GLY A 533 12.11 -15.64 13.42
C GLY A 533 13.54 -15.87 12.93
N LEU A 534 14.47 -14.96 13.22
CA LEU A 534 15.91 -15.11 12.95
C LEU A 534 16.71 -15.72 14.11
N GLY A 535 16.04 -16.23 15.15
CA GLY A 535 16.71 -16.91 16.27
C GLY A 535 17.27 -16.00 17.36
N VAL A 536 16.93 -14.70 17.38
CA VAL A 536 17.26 -13.81 18.51
C VAL A 536 16.65 -14.37 19.80
N THR A 537 17.40 -14.38 20.91
CA THR A 537 16.88 -14.89 22.20
C THR A 537 15.92 -13.88 22.85
N LEU A 538 15.07 -14.34 23.78
CA LEU A 538 14.18 -13.44 24.54
C LEU A 538 14.96 -12.37 25.35
N ALA A 539 16.15 -12.71 25.83
CA ALA A 539 17.03 -11.78 26.54
C ALA A 539 17.54 -10.67 25.60
N GLN A 540 18.13 -11.04 24.46
CA GLN A 540 18.59 -10.08 23.46
C GLN A 540 17.45 -9.21 22.92
N LEU A 541 16.27 -9.81 22.71
CA LEU A 541 15.08 -9.07 22.29
C LEU A 541 14.68 -8.03 23.33
N ARG A 542 14.62 -8.43 24.61
CA ARG A 542 14.33 -7.49 25.72
C ARG A 542 15.35 -6.35 25.72
N ASP A 543 16.64 -6.67 25.70
CA ASP A 543 17.71 -5.69 25.77
C ASP A 543 17.62 -4.68 24.61
N GLY A 544 17.45 -5.17 23.38
CA GLY A 544 17.29 -4.30 22.20
C GLY A 544 16.03 -3.44 22.26
N LEU A 545 14.90 -3.97 22.73
CA LEU A 545 13.68 -3.18 22.87
C LEU A 545 13.81 -2.10 23.97
N THR A 546 14.51 -2.39 25.05
CA THR A 546 14.73 -1.42 26.14
C THR A 546 15.78 -0.35 25.80
N ASP A 547 16.77 -0.66 24.95
CA ASP A 547 17.81 0.30 24.53
C ASP A 547 17.34 1.22 23.39
N PHE A 548 16.35 0.81 22.59
CA PHE A 548 15.92 1.60 21.43
C PHE A 548 15.23 2.93 21.82
N GLN A 549 15.91 4.04 21.52
CA GLN A 549 15.39 5.40 21.73
C GLN A 549 14.79 6.00 20.45
N PRO A 550 13.61 6.64 20.50
CA PRO A 550 13.01 7.34 19.37
C PRO A 550 13.67 8.72 19.15
N SER A 551 14.97 8.73 18.85
CA SER A 551 15.80 9.94 18.72
C SER A 551 15.95 10.42 17.27
N SER A 552 16.49 11.64 17.11
CA SER A 552 16.87 12.20 15.80
C SER A 552 17.91 11.37 15.06
N GLU A 553 18.75 10.63 15.78
CA GLU A 553 19.82 9.81 15.19
C GLU A 553 19.29 8.42 14.78
N ARG A 554 18.55 7.76 15.68
CA ARG A 554 18.13 6.37 15.47
C ARG A 554 16.84 6.25 14.66
N SER A 555 15.91 7.18 14.80
CA SER A 555 14.62 7.19 14.07
C SER A 555 14.19 8.60 13.67
N PRO A 556 14.97 9.30 12.82
CA PRO A 556 14.70 10.67 12.41
C PRO A 556 13.31 10.85 11.79
N GLY A 557 12.52 11.76 12.35
CA GLY A 557 11.16 12.10 11.91
C GLY A 557 10.14 11.00 12.18
N ARG A 558 10.36 10.15 13.19
CA ARG A 558 9.44 9.10 13.61
C ARG A 558 9.19 9.25 15.11
N LEU A 559 8.13 9.98 15.46
CA LEU A 559 7.75 10.32 16.83
C LEU A 559 8.93 10.90 17.65
N ASN A 560 9.61 11.93 17.14
CA ASN A 560 10.64 12.62 17.91
C ASN A 560 9.99 13.71 18.78
N LEU A 561 10.28 13.70 20.08
CA LEU A 561 9.73 14.65 21.05
C LEU A 561 10.81 15.63 21.51
N PHE A 562 10.48 16.91 21.53
CA PHE A 562 11.33 17.99 22.01
C PHE A 562 10.60 18.82 23.06
N ARG A 563 11.30 19.24 24.10
CA ARG A 563 10.81 20.16 25.12
C ARG A 563 11.40 21.55 24.90
N LEU A 564 10.54 22.55 24.86
CA LEU A 564 10.90 23.96 24.80
C LEU A 564 10.11 24.73 25.87
N GLY A 565 10.73 25.00 27.01
CA GLY A 565 10.03 25.51 28.19
C GLY A 565 8.93 24.55 28.64
N SER A 566 7.71 25.07 28.76
CA SER A 566 6.49 24.29 29.08
C SER A 566 5.87 23.57 27.87
N ARG A 567 6.40 23.78 26.67
CA ARG A 567 5.84 23.28 25.40
C ARG A 567 6.50 21.97 24.99
N ILE A 568 5.71 21.11 24.37
CA ILE A 568 6.15 19.86 23.74
C ILE A 568 5.99 20.00 22.23
N VAL A 569 7.05 19.73 21.48
CA VAL A 569 7.03 19.67 20.02
C VAL A 569 7.21 18.22 19.60
N ILE A 570 6.32 17.73 18.76
CA ILE A 570 6.35 16.40 18.16
C ILE A 570 6.66 16.56 16.68
N VAL A 571 7.77 15.98 16.23
CA VAL A 571 8.15 15.95 14.81
C VAL A 571 7.96 14.53 14.29
N ASP A 572 7.09 14.38 13.28
CA ASP A 572 6.73 13.08 12.72
C ASP A 572 6.46 13.15 11.20
N PHE A 573 6.58 12.03 10.50
CA PHE A 573 6.40 11.92 9.06
C PHE A 573 4.98 11.48 8.64
N ALA A 574 4.00 11.53 9.54
CA ALA A 574 2.61 11.22 9.22
C ALA A 574 2.12 11.95 7.95
N HIS A 575 1.77 11.17 6.92
CA HIS A 575 1.45 11.68 5.59
C HIS A 575 0.09 11.22 5.03
N ASN A 576 -0.66 10.43 5.80
CA ASN A 576 -2.00 9.92 5.46
C ASN A 576 -2.91 9.94 6.70
N GLU A 577 -4.21 9.72 6.50
CA GLU A 577 -5.23 9.77 7.56
C GLU A 577 -4.90 8.90 8.79
N ALA A 578 -4.41 7.68 8.57
CA ALA A 578 -4.07 6.76 9.65
C ALA A 578 -2.86 7.25 10.46
N GLY A 579 -1.81 7.74 9.79
CA GLY A 579 -0.63 8.33 10.45
C GLY A 579 -0.99 9.59 11.25
N VAL A 580 -1.78 10.48 10.65
CA VAL A 580 -2.24 11.71 11.30
C VAL A 580 -3.10 11.41 12.54
N THR A 581 -3.98 10.41 12.44
CA THR A 581 -4.77 9.96 13.60
C THR A 581 -3.86 9.45 14.71
N ALA A 582 -2.90 8.59 14.38
CA ALA A 582 -2.01 7.97 15.35
C ALA A 582 -1.11 8.98 16.08
N ILE A 583 -0.63 10.02 15.39
CA ILE A 583 0.21 11.04 16.03
C ILE A 583 -0.61 12.01 16.89
N LEU A 584 -1.86 12.30 16.49
CA LEU A 584 -2.77 13.12 17.30
C LEU A 584 -3.29 12.37 18.53
N ASP A 585 -3.45 11.04 18.49
CA ASP A 585 -3.70 10.22 19.69
C ASP A 585 -2.61 10.43 20.74
N VAL A 586 -1.34 10.43 20.31
CA VAL A 586 -0.20 10.67 21.19
C VAL A 586 -0.21 12.10 21.71
N ALA A 587 -0.42 13.08 20.83
CA ALA A 587 -0.45 14.49 21.21
C ALA A 587 -1.54 14.80 22.26
N GLU A 588 -2.74 14.25 22.09
CA GLU A 588 -3.85 14.36 23.04
C GLU A 588 -3.53 13.68 24.38
N GLY A 589 -2.89 12.50 24.34
CA GLY A 589 -2.47 11.80 25.55
C GLY A 589 -1.46 12.59 26.38
N ILE A 590 -0.47 13.21 25.72
CA ILE A 590 0.50 14.10 26.36
C ILE A 590 -0.21 15.37 26.88
N ALA A 591 -1.08 15.98 26.07
CA ALA A 591 -1.83 17.18 26.42
C ALA A 591 -2.72 16.97 27.66
N ALA A 592 -3.33 15.79 27.81
CA ALA A 592 -4.17 15.43 28.95
C ALA A 592 -3.39 15.22 30.26
N GLY A 593 -2.07 15.06 30.18
CA GLY A 593 -1.17 14.85 31.31
C GLY A 593 -0.68 16.12 32.00
N ALA A 594 -0.82 17.30 31.38
CA ALA A 594 -0.30 18.56 31.93
C ALA A 594 -1.07 19.01 33.19
N ALA A 595 -0.54 18.68 34.38
CA ALA A 595 -0.81 19.24 35.71
C ALA A 595 -2.08 20.12 35.88
N GLY A 596 -3.27 19.52 35.71
CA GLY A 596 -4.56 20.09 36.13
C GLY A 596 -5.43 20.74 35.04
N ARG A 597 -4.92 21.00 33.82
CA ARG A 597 -5.72 21.42 32.64
C ARG A 597 -5.08 20.92 31.35
N ALA A 598 -5.89 20.37 30.44
CA ALA A 598 -5.39 19.87 29.16
C ALA A 598 -4.71 20.99 28.35
N ALA A 599 -3.46 20.78 27.95
CA ALA A 599 -2.72 21.70 27.09
C ALA A 599 -3.34 21.73 25.68
N PRO A 600 -3.49 22.89 25.02
CA PRO A 600 -4.01 22.91 23.66
C PRO A 600 -2.99 22.32 22.68
N VAL A 601 -3.52 21.60 21.69
CA VAL A 601 -2.80 20.96 20.59
C VAL A 601 -2.87 21.84 19.34
N THR A 602 -1.71 22.13 18.76
CA THR A 602 -1.56 22.68 17.40
C THR A 602 -1.14 21.56 16.45
N ALA A 603 -1.84 21.39 15.34
CA ALA A 603 -1.45 20.49 14.26
C ALA A 603 -0.99 21.29 13.02
N ILE A 604 0.27 21.11 12.63
CA ILE A 604 0.85 21.67 11.41
C ILE A 604 0.87 20.56 10.36
N VAL A 605 -0.01 20.68 9.37
CA VAL A 605 -0.28 19.62 8.39
C VAL A 605 0.24 19.95 6.99
N GLY A 606 0.65 18.91 6.27
CA GLY A 606 1.05 18.95 4.86
C GLY A 606 1.43 17.53 4.43
N THR A 607 1.45 17.23 3.13
CA THR A 607 1.79 15.90 2.61
C THR A 607 2.16 15.99 1.12
N ALA A 608 2.65 14.90 0.53
CA ALA A 608 3.02 14.83 -0.87
C ALA A 608 1.83 14.98 -1.84
N GLY A 609 2.10 15.52 -3.03
CA GLY A 609 1.08 15.84 -4.02
C GLY A 609 0.55 14.67 -4.85
N ASP A 610 1.16 13.48 -4.77
CA ASP A 610 0.67 12.24 -5.42
C ASP A 610 -0.39 11.50 -4.59
N ARG A 611 -0.98 12.16 -3.60
CA ARG A 611 -2.04 11.61 -2.75
C ARG A 611 -3.42 11.82 -3.37
N PRO A 612 -4.37 10.91 -3.18
CA PRO A 612 -5.76 11.17 -3.55
C PRO A 612 -6.39 12.40 -2.88
N ASP A 613 -7.32 13.09 -3.56
CA ASP A 613 -8.02 14.27 -3.01
C ASP A 613 -8.75 13.95 -1.69
N ASP A 614 -9.36 12.77 -1.61
CA ASP A 614 -10.03 12.27 -0.41
C ASP A 614 -9.06 12.13 0.77
N THR A 615 -7.83 11.68 0.53
CA THR A 615 -6.77 11.63 1.56
C THR A 615 -6.37 13.02 2.02
N LEU A 616 -6.20 13.98 1.09
CA LEU A 616 -5.87 15.38 1.44
C LEU A 616 -6.97 16.01 2.31
N ARG A 617 -8.24 15.84 1.89
CA ARG A 617 -9.41 16.29 2.66
C ARG A 617 -9.49 15.58 4.02
N GLY A 618 -9.17 14.29 4.07
CA GLY A 618 -9.17 13.51 5.29
C GLY A 618 -8.17 14.02 6.32
N ILE A 619 -6.93 14.29 5.91
CA ILE A 619 -5.89 14.89 6.76
C ILE A 619 -6.38 16.21 7.37
N GLY A 620 -6.88 17.13 6.53
CA GLY A 620 -7.40 18.42 7.00
C GLY A 620 -8.57 18.26 7.98
N ARG A 621 -9.49 17.34 7.69
CA ARG A 621 -10.66 17.05 8.53
C ARG A 621 -10.26 16.49 9.90
N ILE A 622 -9.32 15.55 9.94
CA ILE A 622 -8.85 14.93 11.19
C ILE A 622 -8.17 15.97 12.06
N ALA A 623 -7.26 16.77 11.49
CA ALA A 623 -6.58 17.84 12.21
C ALA A 623 -7.58 18.85 12.80
N ALA A 624 -8.57 19.29 12.00
CA ALA A 624 -9.58 20.27 12.41
C ALA A 624 -10.52 19.79 13.53
N LYS A 625 -10.81 18.48 13.57
CA LYS A 625 -11.66 17.86 14.61
C LYS A 625 -10.93 17.68 15.93
N ARG A 626 -9.62 17.46 15.89
CA ARG A 626 -8.85 16.97 17.05
C ARG A 626 -7.95 18.03 17.68
N ALA A 627 -7.35 18.88 16.85
CA ALA A 627 -6.50 19.97 17.33
C ALA A 627 -7.33 21.23 17.64
N GLN A 628 -6.89 21.99 18.64
CA GLN A 628 -7.46 23.30 18.94
C GLN A 628 -7.02 24.34 17.90
N ARG A 629 -5.87 24.13 17.25
CA ARG A 629 -5.38 24.94 16.14
C ARG A 629 -4.83 24.08 15.02
N VAL A 630 -5.08 24.51 13.78
CA VAL A 630 -4.52 23.91 12.58
C VAL A 630 -3.76 24.96 11.78
N ALA A 631 -2.57 24.60 11.30
CA ALA A 631 -1.82 25.34 10.32
C ALA A 631 -1.48 24.42 9.14
N ILE A 632 -1.29 24.99 7.96
CA ILE A 632 -0.85 24.25 6.78
C ILE A 632 0.58 24.67 6.48
N LYS A 633 1.44 23.70 6.22
CA LYS A 633 2.74 23.92 5.60
C LYS A 633 2.72 23.37 4.18
N GLU A 634 3.50 23.98 3.31
CA GLU A 634 3.67 23.52 1.94
C GLU A 634 4.77 22.46 1.83
N THR A 635 4.68 21.63 0.79
CA THR A 635 5.72 20.66 0.41
C THR A 635 6.07 20.88 -1.05
N LEU A 636 6.80 21.97 -1.30
CA LEU A 636 7.09 22.42 -2.65
C LEU A 636 8.01 21.43 -3.39
N LYS A 637 8.89 20.70 -2.68
CA LYS A 637 9.75 19.67 -3.27
C LYS A 637 8.97 18.39 -3.62
N TYR A 638 7.85 18.10 -2.95
CA TYR A 638 7.02 16.91 -3.18
C TYR A 638 5.65 17.19 -3.81
N LEU A 639 5.52 18.22 -4.64
CA LEU A 639 4.29 18.47 -5.41
C LEU A 639 3.91 17.32 -6.35
N ARG A 640 4.90 16.55 -6.85
CA ARG A 640 4.70 15.34 -7.68
C ARG A 640 3.68 15.51 -8.82
N GLY A 641 3.74 16.66 -9.50
CA GLY A 641 2.89 16.99 -10.63
C GLY A 641 1.53 17.60 -10.27
N ARG A 642 1.18 17.74 -8.99
CA ARG A 642 0.02 18.51 -8.54
C ARG A 642 0.40 19.97 -8.30
N SER A 643 -0.53 20.91 -8.51
CA SER A 643 -0.29 22.31 -8.16
C SER A 643 -0.37 22.55 -6.65
N ARG A 644 0.36 23.57 -6.19
CA ARG A 644 0.34 24.06 -4.81
C ARG A 644 -1.09 24.41 -4.39
N GLU A 645 -1.80 25.16 -5.23
CA GLU A 645 -3.16 25.66 -4.95
C GLU A 645 -4.15 24.50 -4.79
N SER A 646 -4.02 23.45 -5.61
CA SER A 646 -4.84 22.25 -5.50
C SER A 646 -4.58 21.54 -4.17
N MET A 647 -3.32 21.33 -3.79
CA MET A 647 -3.01 20.65 -2.53
C MET A 647 -3.54 21.41 -1.30
N VAL A 648 -3.25 22.70 -1.21
CA VAL A 648 -3.70 23.53 -0.10
C VAL A 648 -5.22 23.62 -0.09
N GLY A 649 -5.84 23.78 -1.27
CA GLY A 649 -7.29 23.83 -1.43
C GLY A 649 -7.99 22.58 -0.93
N GLU A 650 -7.45 21.38 -1.20
CA GLU A 650 -8.05 20.13 -0.76
C GLU A 650 -7.91 19.90 0.76
N ILE A 651 -6.76 20.26 1.34
CA ILE A 651 -6.58 20.22 2.80
C ILE A 651 -7.53 21.22 3.48
N MET A 652 -7.64 22.44 2.96
CA MET A 652 -8.57 23.48 3.43
C MET A 652 -10.03 23.02 3.34
N ALA A 653 -10.44 22.37 2.25
CA ALA A 653 -11.77 21.80 2.11
C ALA A 653 -12.05 20.72 3.17
N GLY A 654 -11.02 19.92 3.49
CA GLY A 654 -11.04 19.00 4.63
C GLY A 654 -11.33 19.69 5.97
N ILE A 655 -10.58 20.76 6.27
CA ILE A 655 -10.75 21.57 7.48
C ILE A 655 -12.15 22.19 7.55
N ALA A 656 -12.62 22.81 6.46
CA ALA A 656 -13.95 23.41 6.38
C ALA A 656 -15.06 22.38 6.63
N SER A 657 -14.90 21.14 6.15
CA SER A 657 -15.88 20.06 6.38
C SER A 657 -16.06 19.68 7.85
N ALA A 658 -15.12 20.07 8.73
CA ALA A 658 -15.23 19.91 10.17
C ALA A 658 -15.94 21.08 10.88
N ARG A 659 -16.59 21.99 10.12
CA ARG A 659 -17.27 23.21 10.61
C ARG A 659 -16.35 24.19 11.36
N ARG A 660 -15.06 24.17 11.03
CA ARG A 660 -14.08 25.16 11.52
C ARG A 660 -13.98 26.33 10.52
N PRO A 661 -13.91 27.59 10.99
CA PRO A 661 -13.61 28.71 10.10
C PRO A 661 -12.20 28.55 9.54
N THR A 662 -12.06 28.67 8.22
CA THR A 662 -10.77 28.57 7.53
C THR A 662 -9.99 29.88 7.51
N SER A 663 -10.62 31.01 7.89
CA SER A 663 -9.98 32.32 7.99
C SER A 663 -8.78 32.36 8.93
N ASP A 664 -8.77 31.48 9.93
CA ASP A 664 -7.78 31.47 11.01
C ASP A 664 -6.65 30.45 10.76
N VAL A 665 -6.72 29.73 9.63
CA VAL A 665 -5.74 28.74 9.21
C VAL A 665 -4.64 29.44 8.42
N THR A 666 -3.46 29.53 9.02
CA THR A 666 -2.28 30.08 8.35
C THR A 666 -1.66 29.04 7.43
N VAL A 667 -1.28 29.46 6.22
CA VAL A 667 -0.51 28.67 5.26
C VAL A 667 0.92 29.19 5.24
N TYR A 668 1.87 28.31 5.50
CA TYR A 668 3.30 28.59 5.53
C TYR A 668 3.99 27.96 4.33
N GLU A 669 4.99 28.66 3.78
CA GLU A 669 5.77 28.21 2.61
C GLU A 669 6.67 26.99 2.90
N SER A 670 7.03 26.78 4.17
CA SER A 670 7.96 25.72 4.58
C SER A 670 7.64 25.16 5.97
N GLU A 671 8.28 24.05 6.32
CA GLU A 671 8.11 23.37 7.61
C GLU A 671 8.76 24.17 8.74
N THR A 672 9.95 24.69 8.48
CA THR A 672 10.69 25.58 9.38
C THR A 672 9.94 26.88 9.64
N ALA A 673 9.38 27.51 8.60
CA ALA A 673 8.57 28.72 8.73
C ALA A 673 7.29 28.47 9.55
N ALA A 674 6.63 27.34 9.30
CA ALA A 674 5.44 26.95 10.05
C ALA A 674 5.73 26.72 11.54
N LEU A 675 6.81 25.99 11.85
CA LEU A 675 7.21 25.73 13.23
C LEU A 675 7.57 27.02 13.96
N ARG A 676 8.41 27.87 13.36
CA ARG A 676 8.81 29.16 13.94
C ARG A 676 7.60 30.06 14.16
N GLY A 677 6.70 30.15 13.17
CA GLY A 677 5.49 30.95 13.24
C GLY A 677 4.53 30.50 14.35
N GLU A 678 4.26 29.20 14.46
CA GLU A 678 3.35 28.67 15.47
C GLU A 678 3.93 28.68 16.90
N LEU A 679 5.26 28.62 17.03
CA LEU A 679 5.96 28.80 18.30
C LEU A 679 6.00 30.26 18.78
N ALA A 680 6.10 31.23 17.85
CA ALA A 680 6.13 32.65 18.16
C ALA A 680 4.74 33.24 18.48
N ARG A 681 3.67 32.55 18.07
CA ARG A 681 2.31 33.06 18.19
C ARG A 681 1.83 33.13 19.64
N SER A 682 1.45 34.33 20.07
CA SER A 682 0.67 34.53 21.30
C SER A 682 -0.74 33.97 21.12
N ASP A 683 -1.19 33.12 22.03
CA ASP A 683 -2.53 32.51 22.03
C ASP A 683 -3.53 33.30 22.88
N GLY A 684 -3.20 34.55 23.22
CA GLY A 684 -4.00 35.36 24.15
C GLY A 684 -3.75 35.01 25.63
N SER A 685 -2.89 34.03 25.92
CA SER A 685 -2.32 33.83 27.25
C SER A 685 -1.45 35.04 27.62
N THR A 686 -1.63 35.58 28.82
CA THR A 686 -0.75 36.57 29.42
C THR A 686 0.62 35.99 29.80
N ARG A 687 0.78 34.67 29.71
CA ARG A 687 2.05 33.96 29.96
C ARG A 687 2.66 33.51 28.64
N PRO A 688 3.84 34.03 28.26
CA PRO A 688 4.55 33.61 27.04
C PRO A 688 4.97 32.13 27.07
N ASP A 689 5.02 31.49 28.25
CA ASP A 689 5.36 30.06 28.40
C ASP A 689 4.16 29.22 28.87
N ALA A 690 3.02 29.33 28.17
CA ALA A 690 1.87 28.45 28.41
C ALA A 690 2.14 27.05 27.83
N ALA A 691 1.75 26.01 28.57
CA ALA A 691 1.91 24.62 28.16
C ALA A 691 1.10 24.33 26.88
N ARG A 692 1.74 23.79 25.85
CA ARG A 692 1.14 23.47 24.54
C ARG A 692 1.78 22.22 23.96
N VAL A 693 1.04 21.48 23.15
CA VAL A 693 1.58 20.40 22.32
C VAL A 693 1.51 20.83 20.85
N ILE A 694 2.63 20.82 20.16
CA ILE A 694 2.72 21.21 18.74
C ILE A 694 3.15 19.99 17.95
N VAL A 695 2.35 19.58 16.98
CA VAL A 695 2.65 18.46 16.10
C VAL A 695 3.01 19.00 14.72
N LEU A 696 4.22 18.72 14.27
CA LEU A 696 4.69 19.05 12.93
C LEU A 696 4.80 17.78 12.09
N MET A 697 4.02 17.73 11.02
CA MET A 697 4.15 16.69 9.99
C MET A 697 5.29 17.04 9.03
N CYS A 698 6.51 16.61 9.35
CA CYS A 698 7.75 16.97 8.67
C CYS A 698 8.09 15.95 7.57
N HIS A 699 8.35 16.43 6.35
CA HIS A 699 8.53 15.65 5.13
C HIS A 699 9.73 16.11 4.30
N GLU A 700 10.09 17.40 4.32
CA GLU A 700 11.11 17.99 3.42
C GLU A 700 12.33 18.53 4.14
N GLU A 701 12.14 19.17 5.30
CA GLU A 701 13.15 20.01 5.97
C GLU A 701 13.49 19.44 7.34
N ARG A 702 13.61 18.12 7.45
CA ARG A 702 13.79 17.43 8.73
C ARG A 702 15.04 17.87 9.47
N GLU A 703 16.16 18.01 8.75
CA GLU A 703 17.43 18.42 9.35
C GLU A 703 17.37 19.90 9.79
N GLU A 704 16.76 20.74 8.97
CA GLU A 704 16.57 22.17 9.25
C GLU A 704 15.59 22.41 10.41
N VAL A 705 14.55 21.58 10.53
CA VAL A 705 13.63 21.59 11.68
C VAL A 705 14.35 21.20 12.97
N PHE A 706 15.21 20.18 12.95
CA PHE A 706 16.00 19.81 14.12
C PHE A 706 17.02 20.90 14.48
N ALA A 707 17.67 21.50 13.48
CA ALA A 707 18.59 22.63 13.69
C ALA A 707 17.86 23.85 14.29
N LEU A 708 16.66 24.16 13.79
CA LEU A 708 15.80 25.22 14.33
C LEU A 708 15.41 24.96 15.79
N LEU A 709 15.01 23.72 16.12
CA LEU A 709 14.69 23.35 17.48
C LEU A 709 15.89 23.53 18.42
N ALA A 710 17.09 23.14 17.98
CA ALA A 710 18.32 23.37 18.73
C ALA A 710 18.65 24.87 18.89
N GLU A 711 18.51 25.67 17.82
CA GLU A 711 18.68 27.14 17.84
C GLU A 711 17.74 27.79 18.87
N LEU A 712 16.50 27.31 18.96
CA LEU A 712 15.50 27.81 19.91
C LEU A 712 15.72 27.29 21.35
N GLY A 713 16.75 26.47 21.58
CA GLY A 713 17.04 25.87 22.89
C GLY A 713 16.09 24.73 23.28
N ALA A 714 15.39 24.14 22.32
CA ALA A 714 14.61 22.95 22.56
C ALA A 714 15.53 21.73 22.76
N ARG A 715 15.26 20.95 23.79
CA ARG A 715 16.02 19.72 24.08
C ARG A 715 15.21 18.48 23.68
N PRO A 716 15.84 17.45 23.10
CA PRO A 716 15.19 16.15 22.95
C PRO A 716 14.69 15.65 24.32
N ILE A 717 13.54 14.98 24.32
CA ILE A 717 13.00 14.37 25.53
C ILE A 717 13.52 12.94 25.62
N ASP A 718 14.25 12.65 26.70
CA ASP A 718 14.61 11.27 27.02
C ASP A 718 13.40 10.60 27.65
N VAL A 719 12.67 9.84 26.83
CA VAL A 719 11.45 9.18 27.26
C VAL A 719 11.74 8.24 28.43
N ALA A 720 12.90 7.56 28.47
CA ALA A 720 13.19 6.59 29.53
C ALA A 720 13.20 7.24 30.93
N THR A 721 13.64 8.51 31.03
CA THR A 721 13.75 9.24 32.29
C THR A 721 12.59 10.21 32.53
N GLU A 722 11.97 10.75 31.48
CA GLU A 722 10.94 11.78 31.58
C GLU A 722 9.51 11.27 31.38
N LEU A 723 9.29 9.98 31.13
CA LEU A 723 7.96 9.41 30.83
C LEU A 723 6.89 9.78 31.86
N THR A 724 7.21 9.72 33.16
CA THR A 724 6.27 10.03 34.24
C THR A 724 5.91 11.51 34.29
N THR A 725 6.81 12.40 33.85
CA THR A 725 6.52 13.84 33.72
C THR A 725 5.72 14.15 32.46
N LEU A 726 5.92 13.38 31.38
CA LEU A 726 5.19 13.49 30.13
C LEU A 726 3.75 12.97 30.27
N ILE A 727 3.57 11.89 31.02
CA ILE A 727 2.30 11.18 31.19
C ILE A 727 2.08 10.89 32.69
N PRO A 728 1.69 11.89 33.49
CA PRO A 728 1.55 11.72 34.95
C PRO A 728 0.55 10.67 35.39
N ARG A 729 -0.42 10.29 34.53
CA ARG A 729 -1.34 9.17 34.79
C ARG A 729 -0.62 7.81 34.93
N MET A 730 0.63 7.69 34.52
CA MET A 730 1.44 6.51 34.80
C MET A 730 1.85 6.38 36.27
N GLN A 731 1.77 7.45 37.07
CA GLN A 731 2.03 7.40 38.52
C GLN A 731 0.97 6.61 39.30
N THR A 732 -0.24 6.42 38.75
CA THR A 732 -1.35 5.74 39.45
C THR A 732 -1.45 4.24 39.18
N ARG A 733 -0.61 3.67 38.29
CA ARG A 733 -0.43 2.23 38.21
C ARG A 733 0.53 1.80 39.33
N PRO A 734 0.11 0.98 40.31
CA PRO A 734 1.06 0.45 41.27
C PRO A 734 2.11 -0.34 40.48
N ARG A 735 3.38 0.06 40.58
CA ARG A 735 4.52 -0.78 40.19
C ARG A 735 4.39 -2.05 41.03
N ARG A 736 3.83 -3.11 40.46
CA ARG A 736 3.81 -4.41 41.13
C ARG A 736 5.24 -4.91 41.09
N ALA A 737 5.90 -4.84 42.24
CA ALA A 737 7.27 -5.28 42.49
C ALA A 737 7.46 -6.76 42.15
#